data_AF-A0A1F8TA14-F1
#
_entry.id   AF-A0A1F8TA14-F1
#
_cell.length_a   1.000
_cell.length_b   1.000
_cell.length_c   1.000
_cell.angle_alpha   90.00
_cell.angle_beta   90.00
_cell.angle_gamma   90.00
#
_symmetry.space_group_name_H-M   'P 1'
#
loop_
_entity.id
_entity.type
_entity.pdbx_description
1 polymer ?
#
loop_
_entity_poly.entity_id
_entity_poly.type
_entity_poly.pdbx_seq_one_letter_code
_entity_poly.pdbx_strand_id
1 'polypeptide(L)'
;MPWEYADLRHLSSSGDAPPDLDLIAAYTRSAGSDLQIRLDVLDLTFDSTSDLYIALDTAPGGTRALPIQATSKLKWDLLLILPAKGSPQTIIYDYTQPGIPPFPSLQFPNSNTPKYEETVAHSLKRLDAPPIPRIVRIPWLDTFIVSLNQTTFPAGKFGFDLQAFITPAGSSFPADSLGPFHSDSQPPGRAPLLLAFWNTFPAYTPAQAIRRWDGAHTGPFGERHGLHILLQAVRHSKVPVALLDLKTPTNLFALDYLGVIPKIQELVEMGLLILPDTLPGSPSIPLVLAGLPDWAPARAAADSRQTAQVFGLPPSDMLFAPHLPTSPLPGYSVVFTPLATLQPARWRGETLIPLPVPRGDQAATYEGLALEMRLVLLETALLASEQPQHALLLILGGSLPDSAFGDPQAAEATMRYIAAHPWMQPLTVADLHTLSPTSSAPLPLSSPVPLLPNSLNSLSESCLTTSLPDSCKSIGAPLYLAAWQHTLSLYAPLPPEPAQLGALRARYAGQVGLSLAAAKWAEKPSPRADCLTDPDLDGQSECVLASDKFLAIFDDSGGRLLVMYSRSIDGVHQLIAPSSQFIVGLADPSTWDLSAPEGADPGGMHGAFADSSPPWEPYQATVSSNSLTYTSPDQRTSKTFILTPHGLRVDYNSTDPLHIQIPLAIDPWERFGPGWGNRYSGEFTSGGWSWRLDGGPRVEVRTSGVLVAYPFTESHLSLSRVEDPNFPYPPGHYLPFPIALVEIQSQGDFYVEFVVSVDQ
;
A
#
# COMPACT_ATOMS: atom_id res chain seq x y z
N MET A 1 28.57 5.41 -13.74
CA MET A 1 28.28 5.96 -12.40
C MET A 1 27.02 6.81 -12.50
N PRO A 2 26.09 6.71 -11.52
CA PRO A 2 24.91 7.57 -11.46
C PRO A 2 25.33 9.05 -11.35
N TRP A 3 24.47 9.98 -11.78
CA TRP A 3 24.66 11.41 -11.55
C TRP A 3 24.25 11.73 -10.12
N GLU A 4 25.04 12.54 -9.42
CA GLU A 4 24.77 12.90 -8.03
C GLU A 4 24.25 14.33 -7.92
N TYR A 5 23.63 14.67 -6.79
CA TYR A 5 23.18 16.05 -6.55
C TYR A 5 24.34 17.06 -6.61
N ALA A 6 25.54 16.64 -6.21
CA ALA A 6 26.76 17.43 -6.33
C ALA A 6 27.20 17.70 -7.78
N ASP A 7 26.61 17.06 -8.78
CA ASP A 7 26.87 17.31 -10.20
C ASP A 7 25.93 18.38 -10.79
N LEU A 8 24.80 18.67 -10.16
CA LEU A 8 23.80 19.64 -10.63
C LEU A 8 24.34 21.07 -10.54
N ARG A 9 24.15 21.86 -11.60
CA ARG A 9 24.66 23.24 -11.70
C ARG A 9 23.56 24.27 -11.89
N HIS A 10 22.48 23.90 -12.55
CA HIS A 10 21.42 24.83 -12.90
C HIS A 10 20.08 24.13 -13.08
N LEU A 11 19.01 24.83 -12.69
CA LEU A 11 17.61 24.49 -12.96
C LEU A 11 16.94 25.72 -13.58
N SER A 12 16.00 25.50 -14.50
CA SER A 12 15.18 26.55 -15.10
C SER A 12 13.70 26.19 -14.96
N SER A 13 12.84 27.21 -14.89
CA SER A 13 11.39 27.03 -15.03
C SER A 13 11.06 26.55 -16.43
N SER A 14 9.98 25.79 -16.55
CA SER A 14 9.41 25.45 -17.86
C SER A 14 8.96 26.72 -18.58
N GLY A 15 9.31 26.83 -19.86
CA GLY A 15 8.99 27.98 -20.72
C GLY A 15 7.78 27.76 -21.62
N ASP A 16 7.66 28.60 -22.66
CA ASP A 16 6.66 28.44 -23.73
C ASP A 16 7.09 27.39 -24.79
N ALA A 17 8.27 26.78 -24.61
CA ALA A 17 8.79 25.76 -25.50
C ALA A 17 7.97 24.46 -25.40
N PRO A 18 7.85 23.68 -26.49
CA PRO A 18 7.31 22.32 -26.40
C PRO A 18 8.07 21.48 -25.36
N PRO A 19 7.41 20.61 -24.58
CA PRO A 19 8.06 19.83 -23.50
C PRO A 19 9.30 19.04 -23.93
N ASP A 20 9.34 18.54 -25.16
CA ASP A 20 10.47 17.79 -25.71
C ASP A 20 11.65 18.66 -26.17
N LEU A 21 11.48 19.99 -26.12
CA LEU A 21 12.45 21.02 -26.45
C LEU A 21 12.68 22.02 -25.30
N ASP A 22 12.10 21.78 -24.13
CA ASP A 22 12.20 22.67 -22.96
C ASP A 22 13.33 22.20 -22.03
N LEU A 23 14.43 22.96 -21.95
CA LEU A 23 15.63 22.59 -21.19
C LEU A 23 15.44 22.98 -19.71
N ILE A 24 15.46 21.99 -18.82
CA ILE A 24 15.10 22.20 -17.41
C ILE A 24 16.27 22.09 -16.44
N ALA A 25 17.32 21.32 -16.77
CA ALA A 25 18.44 21.10 -15.85
C ALA A 25 19.77 20.93 -16.56
N ALA A 26 20.85 21.35 -15.89
CA ALA A 26 22.21 21.10 -16.34
C ALA A 26 23.12 20.57 -15.22
N TYR A 27 23.99 19.64 -15.59
CA TYR A 27 24.96 19.01 -14.71
C TYR A 27 26.32 18.96 -15.39
N THR A 28 27.37 18.95 -14.58
CA THR A 28 28.73 18.78 -15.06
C THR A 28 29.55 17.95 -14.09
N ARG A 29 30.35 17.03 -14.61
CA ARG A 29 31.26 16.22 -13.80
C ARG A 29 32.50 15.77 -14.55
N SER A 30 33.50 15.33 -13.79
CA SER A 30 34.65 14.61 -14.34
C SER A 30 34.45 13.09 -14.17
N ALA A 31 34.53 12.33 -15.25
CA ALA A 31 34.39 10.87 -15.26
C ALA A 31 35.58 10.22 -16.00
N GLY A 32 36.58 9.75 -15.25
CA GLY A 32 37.82 9.24 -15.84
C GLY A 32 38.56 10.36 -16.60
N SER A 33 38.82 10.14 -17.90
CA SER A 33 39.41 11.12 -18.80
C SER A 33 38.41 12.08 -19.43
N ASP A 34 37.11 11.92 -19.17
CA ASP A 34 36.06 12.71 -19.80
C ASP A 34 35.53 13.80 -18.86
N LEU A 35 35.30 14.98 -19.41
CA LEU A 35 34.40 16.00 -18.87
C LEU A 35 33.02 15.70 -19.45
N GLN A 36 32.03 15.53 -18.59
CA GLN A 36 30.65 15.26 -19.00
C GLN A 36 29.76 16.45 -18.66
N ILE A 37 28.97 16.87 -19.64
CA ILE A 37 27.87 17.83 -19.49
C ILE A 37 26.58 17.05 -19.73
N ARG A 38 25.65 17.12 -18.79
CA ARG A 38 24.31 16.56 -18.94
C ARG A 38 23.31 17.70 -19.01
N LEU A 39 22.37 17.59 -19.95
CA LEU A 39 21.21 18.48 -20.07
C LEU A 39 19.95 17.63 -20.02
N ASP A 40 19.01 18.00 -19.16
CA ASP A 40 17.69 17.39 -19.11
C ASP A 40 16.68 18.32 -19.82
N VAL A 41 15.74 17.72 -20.54
CA VAL A 41 14.53 18.40 -21.02
C VAL A 41 13.31 17.94 -20.23
N LEU A 42 12.16 18.58 -20.44
CA LEU A 42 10.95 18.27 -19.69
C LEU A 42 10.30 16.93 -20.08
N ASP A 43 10.22 16.59 -21.37
CA ASP A 43 9.59 15.34 -21.84
C ASP A 43 10.12 14.87 -23.21
N LEU A 44 11.23 14.13 -23.21
CA LEU A 44 11.94 13.75 -24.43
C LEU A 44 11.36 12.48 -25.07
N THR A 45 10.63 12.61 -26.16
CA THR A 45 10.11 11.43 -26.87
C THR A 45 11.18 10.77 -27.76
N PHE A 46 11.04 9.48 -28.08
CA PHE A 46 11.97 8.80 -29.00
C PHE A 46 12.03 9.46 -30.39
N ASP A 47 10.91 10.03 -30.84
CA ASP A 47 10.78 10.66 -32.16
C ASP A 47 11.27 12.12 -32.18
N SER A 48 11.51 12.74 -31.02
CA SER A 48 11.96 14.14 -31.01
C SER A 48 13.32 14.25 -31.70
N THR A 49 13.41 15.22 -32.61
CA THR A 49 14.64 15.53 -33.34
C THR A 49 14.98 17.00 -33.10
N SER A 50 16.12 17.24 -32.47
CA SER A 50 16.56 18.57 -32.10
C SER A 50 18.05 18.74 -32.36
N ASP A 51 18.44 19.96 -32.71
CA ASP A 51 19.84 20.36 -32.75
C ASP A 51 20.17 21.05 -31.41
N LEU A 52 21.28 20.66 -30.81
CA LEU A 52 21.74 21.19 -29.52
C LEU A 52 23.04 21.98 -29.71
N TYR A 53 23.08 23.18 -29.14
CA TYR A 53 24.21 24.10 -29.21
C TYR A 53 24.69 24.40 -27.80
N ILE A 54 25.97 24.15 -27.49
CA ILE A 54 26.55 24.39 -26.17
C ILE A 54 27.71 25.38 -26.33
N ALA A 55 27.47 26.62 -25.90
CA ALA A 55 28.46 27.68 -25.86
C ALA A 55 29.23 27.61 -24.54
N LEU A 56 30.56 27.59 -24.63
CA LEU A 56 31.48 27.48 -23.50
C LEU A 56 32.44 28.67 -23.52
N ASP A 57 32.62 29.32 -22.37
CA ASP A 57 33.65 30.33 -22.14
C ASP A 57 34.73 29.71 -21.24
N THR A 58 35.83 29.28 -21.87
CA THR A 58 36.95 28.59 -21.23
C THR A 58 38.18 29.47 -21.02
N ALA A 59 38.21 30.65 -21.64
CA ALA A 59 39.31 31.60 -21.55
C ALA A 59 38.84 33.03 -21.88
N PRO A 60 39.48 34.06 -21.28
CA PRO A 60 39.09 35.46 -21.50
C PRO A 60 39.07 35.84 -22.99
N GLY A 61 37.98 36.51 -23.38
CA GLY A 61 37.69 36.92 -24.75
C GLY A 61 36.32 36.41 -25.17
N GLY A 62 36.03 36.41 -26.46
CA GLY A 62 35.07 35.49 -27.09
C GLY A 62 34.16 36.20 -28.08
N THR A 63 33.15 35.50 -28.56
CA THR A 63 32.05 36.08 -29.33
C THR A 63 30.71 35.74 -28.69
N ARG A 64 29.70 36.58 -28.95
CA ARG A 64 28.30 36.32 -28.57
C ARG A 64 27.47 35.79 -29.74
N ALA A 65 28.00 35.87 -30.95
CA ALA A 65 27.30 35.44 -32.17
C ALA A 65 27.12 33.91 -32.14
N LEU A 66 26.01 33.42 -32.66
CA LEU A 66 25.73 31.99 -32.82
C LEU A 66 25.36 31.71 -34.28
N PRO A 67 25.49 30.46 -34.76
CA PRO A 67 25.05 30.05 -36.11
C PRO A 67 23.52 29.91 -36.24
N ILE A 68 22.79 30.40 -35.24
CA ILE A 68 21.33 30.38 -35.13
C ILE A 68 20.84 31.79 -34.80
N GLN A 69 19.53 32.04 -34.91
CA GLN A 69 18.88 33.31 -34.61
C GLN A 69 18.76 33.55 -33.10
N ALA A 70 19.90 33.48 -32.42
CA ALA A 70 20.06 33.74 -30.99
C ALA A 70 21.37 34.49 -30.76
N THR A 71 21.47 35.18 -29.63
CA THR A 71 22.73 35.78 -29.17
C THR A 71 23.07 35.23 -27.81
N SER A 72 24.30 34.74 -27.63
CA SER A 72 24.74 34.21 -26.34
C SER A 72 24.91 35.33 -25.31
N LYS A 73 24.51 35.01 -24.08
CA LYS A 73 24.79 35.82 -22.89
C LYS A 73 26.25 35.69 -22.46
N LEU A 74 26.97 34.67 -22.94
CA LEU A 74 28.42 34.47 -22.76
C LEU A 74 29.20 35.00 -23.95
N LYS A 75 30.44 35.43 -23.70
CA LYS A 75 31.44 35.58 -24.75
C LYS A 75 32.15 34.23 -24.87
N TRP A 76 31.59 33.33 -25.65
CA TRP A 76 32.12 31.98 -25.75
C TRP A 76 33.35 31.93 -26.66
N ASP A 77 34.25 30.99 -26.37
CA ASP A 77 35.46 30.69 -27.14
C ASP A 77 35.43 29.28 -27.76
N LEU A 78 34.51 28.43 -27.28
CA LEU A 78 34.25 27.10 -27.79
C LEU A 78 32.73 26.88 -27.94
N LEU A 79 32.27 26.48 -29.12
CA LEU A 79 30.87 26.13 -29.38
C LEU A 79 30.77 24.68 -29.88
N LEU A 80 30.01 23.87 -29.16
CA LEU A 80 29.65 22.51 -29.59
C LEU A 80 28.32 22.56 -30.33
N ILE A 81 28.26 21.94 -31.50
CA ILE A 81 27.06 21.82 -32.33
C ILE A 81 26.74 20.33 -32.49
N LEU A 82 25.56 19.95 -32.04
CA LEU A 82 25.12 18.56 -31.94
C LEU A 82 23.84 18.44 -32.78
N PRO A 83 23.96 18.21 -34.10
CA PRO A 83 22.81 18.18 -34.97
C PRO A 83 21.99 16.90 -34.76
N ALA A 84 20.67 16.98 -34.96
CA ALA A 84 19.76 15.85 -34.95
C ALA A 84 20.17 14.75 -35.95
N LYS A 85 20.81 15.16 -37.05
CA LYS A 85 21.37 14.28 -38.08
C LYS A 85 22.78 14.76 -38.47
N GLY A 86 23.74 13.86 -38.45
CA GLY A 86 25.12 14.13 -38.86
C GLY A 86 26.12 13.92 -37.72
N SER A 87 27.36 14.34 -37.96
CA SER A 87 28.41 14.26 -36.93
C SER A 87 28.44 15.53 -36.08
N PRO A 88 28.66 15.41 -34.76
CA PRO A 88 28.95 16.54 -33.90
C PRO A 88 30.08 17.42 -34.43
N GLN A 89 29.96 18.73 -34.25
CA GLN A 89 30.95 19.72 -34.66
C GLN A 89 31.39 20.57 -33.48
N THR A 90 32.61 21.10 -33.58
CA THR A 90 33.20 21.98 -32.58
C THR A 90 33.80 23.18 -33.29
N ILE A 91 33.41 24.37 -32.84
CA ILE A 91 33.92 25.65 -33.36
C ILE A 91 34.74 26.29 -32.26
N ILE A 92 35.98 26.65 -32.58
CA ILE A 92 36.88 27.39 -31.70
C ILE A 92 36.97 28.82 -32.25
N TYR A 93 36.71 29.81 -31.41
CA TYR A 93 36.89 31.20 -31.78
C TYR A 93 38.37 31.60 -31.61
N ASP A 94 39.04 31.97 -32.70
CA ASP A 94 40.44 32.40 -32.69
C ASP A 94 40.56 33.92 -32.53
N TYR A 95 41.13 34.36 -31.40
CA TYR A 95 41.38 35.75 -31.06
C TYR A 95 42.38 36.48 -31.96
N THR A 96 43.15 35.74 -32.76
CA THR A 96 44.28 36.31 -33.51
C THR A 96 43.89 36.97 -34.83
N GLN A 97 42.62 36.94 -35.23
CA GLN A 97 42.09 37.69 -36.39
C GLN A 97 40.89 38.57 -36.01
N PRO A 98 41.13 39.75 -35.42
CA PRO A 98 40.05 40.71 -35.15
C PRO A 98 39.43 41.18 -36.48
N GLY A 99 38.17 40.80 -36.73
CA GLY A 99 37.35 41.36 -37.81
C GLY A 99 36.70 40.36 -38.78
N ILE A 100 36.96 39.06 -38.67
CA ILE A 100 36.23 38.04 -39.45
C ILE A 100 35.18 37.38 -38.55
N PRO A 101 33.87 37.50 -38.83
CA PRO A 101 32.87 36.73 -38.10
C PRO A 101 33.16 35.23 -38.30
N PRO A 102 33.06 34.39 -37.25
CA PRO A 102 33.39 32.96 -37.33
C PRO A 102 32.46 32.19 -38.27
N PHE A 103 31.34 32.81 -38.65
CA PHE A 103 30.41 32.33 -39.63
C PHE A 103 30.46 33.25 -40.85
N PRO A 104 30.62 32.74 -42.08
CA PRO A 104 30.34 33.54 -43.25
C PRO A 104 28.90 34.03 -43.12
N SER A 105 28.72 35.35 -43.14
CA SER A 105 27.43 36.02 -42.97
C SER A 105 26.35 35.34 -43.82
N LEU A 106 25.42 34.63 -43.18
CA LEU A 106 24.07 34.51 -43.72
C LEU A 106 23.56 35.95 -43.81
N GLN A 107 23.42 36.46 -45.03
CA GLN A 107 23.01 37.82 -45.29
C GLN A 107 21.61 38.05 -44.70
N PHE A 108 21.55 38.72 -43.55
CA PHE A 108 20.31 39.33 -43.06
C PHE A 108 20.34 40.83 -43.42
N PRO A 109 19.25 41.41 -43.95
CA PRO A 109 19.23 42.80 -44.36
C PRO A 109 19.29 43.73 -43.15
N ASN A 110 20.28 44.62 -43.17
CA ASN A 110 20.39 45.88 -42.42
C ASN A 110 20.53 45.79 -40.89
N SER A 111 21.76 45.98 -40.41
CA SER A 111 22.00 46.98 -39.35
C SER A 111 23.43 47.51 -39.43
N ASN A 112 23.56 48.83 -39.54
CA ASN A 112 24.82 49.56 -39.40
C ASN A 112 25.25 49.52 -37.94
N THR A 113 26.48 49.06 -37.65
CA THR A 113 27.18 49.43 -36.41
C THR A 113 28.67 49.70 -36.64
N PRO A 114 29.29 50.57 -35.83
CA PRO A 114 30.62 51.14 -36.07
C PRO A 114 31.75 50.29 -35.46
N LYS A 115 32.96 50.50 -35.99
CA LYS A 115 34.23 49.90 -35.58
C LYS A 115 34.64 50.27 -34.15
N TYR A 116 35.21 49.31 -33.43
CA TYR A 116 36.18 49.55 -32.35
C TYR A 116 37.31 48.52 -32.40
N GLU A 117 38.55 49.02 -32.34
CA GLU A 117 39.78 48.29 -32.06
C GLU A 117 39.94 48.10 -30.55
N GLU A 118 40.48 46.97 -30.11
CA GLU A 118 41.51 46.96 -29.07
C GLU A 118 42.31 45.64 -29.07
N THR A 119 43.61 45.78 -28.80
CA THR A 119 44.65 44.75 -28.88
C THR A 119 45.08 44.37 -27.48
N VAL A 120 45.09 43.07 -27.13
CA VAL A 120 46.02 42.51 -26.13
C VAL A 120 46.39 41.08 -26.55
N ALA A 121 47.68 40.85 -26.79
CA ALA A 121 48.25 39.54 -27.02
C ALA A 121 48.66 38.91 -25.68
N HIS A 122 48.12 37.75 -25.35
CA HIS A 122 48.78 36.80 -24.47
C HIS A 122 48.55 35.36 -24.94
N SER A 123 49.59 34.56 -24.75
CA SER A 123 49.84 33.21 -25.24
C SER A 123 48.86 32.18 -24.66
N LEU A 124 47.79 31.87 -25.40
CA LEU A 124 46.98 30.68 -25.19
C LEU A 124 47.63 29.47 -25.87
N LYS A 125 47.61 28.34 -25.19
CA LYS A 125 48.02 27.04 -25.72
C LYS A 125 47.11 26.72 -26.91
N ARG A 126 47.65 26.74 -28.14
CA ARG A 126 46.93 26.33 -29.34
C ARG A 126 46.46 24.89 -29.14
N LEU A 127 45.16 24.63 -29.21
CA LEU A 127 44.65 23.27 -29.31
C LEU A 127 45.08 22.71 -30.67
N ASP A 128 45.91 21.66 -30.66
CA ASP A 128 46.39 21.01 -31.89
C ASP A 128 45.24 20.33 -32.68
N ALA A 129 44.12 20.03 -32.03
CA ALA A 129 42.87 19.57 -32.63
C ALA A 129 41.65 19.98 -31.76
N PRO A 130 40.50 20.35 -32.35
CA PRO A 130 39.29 20.65 -31.59
C PRO A 130 38.77 19.40 -30.87
N PRO A 131 38.24 19.53 -29.63
CA PRO A 131 37.65 18.39 -28.94
C PRO A 131 36.44 17.89 -29.73
N ILE A 132 36.37 16.59 -29.98
CA ILE A 132 35.23 15.96 -30.67
C ILE A 132 34.25 15.45 -29.60
N PRO A 133 33.07 16.07 -29.44
CA PRO A 133 32.10 15.61 -28.45
C PRO A 133 31.48 14.28 -28.83
N ARG A 134 31.30 13.41 -27.84
CA ARG A 134 30.43 12.23 -27.94
C ARG A 134 29.11 12.54 -27.26
N ILE A 135 28.00 12.29 -27.94
CA ILE A 135 26.66 12.49 -27.40
C ILE A 135 25.95 11.16 -27.19
N VAL A 136 25.25 11.03 -26.08
CA VAL A 136 24.30 9.96 -25.80
C VAL A 136 22.98 10.61 -25.45
N ARG A 137 21.92 10.23 -26.16
CA ARG A 137 20.55 10.64 -25.88
C ARG A 137 19.82 9.49 -25.18
N ILE A 138 19.10 9.80 -24.12
CA ILE A 138 18.39 8.82 -23.29
C ILE A 138 16.93 9.29 -23.13
N PRO A 139 16.05 8.98 -24.10
CA PRO A 139 14.67 9.48 -24.13
C PRO A 139 13.88 9.16 -22.86
N TRP A 140 13.95 7.93 -22.37
CA TRP A 140 13.23 7.50 -21.15
C TRP A 140 13.75 8.13 -19.83
N LEU A 141 14.78 8.99 -19.89
CA LEU A 141 15.27 9.81 -18.78
C LEU A 141 15.28 11.30 -19.14
N ASP A 142 14.69 11.70 -20.26
CA ASP A 142 14.70 13.08 -20.76
C ASP A 142 16.08 13.72 -20.90
N THR A 143 17.11 12.90 -21.16
CA THR A 143 18.51 13.32 -20.95
C THR A 143 19.35 13.33 -22.22
N PHE A 144 20.18 14.37 -22.37
CA PHE A 144 21.36 14.40 -23.25
C PHE A 144 22.65 14.39 -22.43
N ILE A 145 23.60 13.51 -22.76
CA ILE A 145 24.94 13.48 -22.15
C ILE A 145 25.97 13.76 -23.23
N VAL A 146 26.75 14.82 -23.04
CA VAL A 146 27.85 15.24 -23.90
C VAL A 146 29.16 14.96 -23.16
N SER A 147 30.04 14.17 -23.76
CA SER A 147 31.36 13.82 -23.21
C SER A 147 32.48 14.41 -24.06
N LEU A 148 33.41 15.09 -23.41
CA LEU A 148 34.59 15.73 -24.00
C LEU A 148 35.85 15.14 -23.35
N ASN A 149 36.89 14.86 -24.13
CA ASN A 149 38.15 14.41 -23.54
C ASN A 149 38.86 15.59 -22.85
N GLN A 150 39.13 15.45 -21.54
CA GLN A 150 39.77 16.47 -20.69
C GLN A 150 41.16 16.87 -21.20
N THR A 151 41.90 15.96 -21.85
CA THR A 151 43.25 16.29 -22.38
C THR A 151 43.20 17.23 -23.57
N THR A 152 42.06 17.28 -24.27
CA THR A 152 41.79 18.15 -25.41
C THR A 152 40.85 19.29 -25.04
N PHE A 153 40.46 19.43 -23.77
CA PHE A 153 39.57 20.49 -23.32
C PHE A 153 40.39 21.68 -22.78
N PRO A 154 40.21 22.90 -23.32
CA PRO A 154 41.10 24.03 -23.03
C PRO A 154 41.15 24.44 -21.55
N ALA A 155 40.03 24.37 -20.81
CA ALA A 155 39.97 24.68 -19.38
C ALA A 155 40.34 23.49 -18.46
N GLY A 156 40.69 22.32 -18.99
CA GLY A 156 40.97 21.13 -18.17
C GLY A 156 39.71 20.49 -17.57
N LYS A 157 39.53 20.54 -16.24
CA LYS A 157 38.44 19.82 -15.54
C LYS A 157 37.20 20.66 -15.23
N PHE A 158 37.38 21.87 -14.70
CA PHE A 158 36.31 22.78 -14.27
C PHE A 158 36.82 24.23 -14.37
N GLY A 159 35.91 25.21 -14.29
CA GLY A 159 36.26 26.64 -14.29
C GLY A 159 35.88 27.38 -15.59
N PHE A 160 34.88 26.87 -16.31
CA PHE A 160 34.30 27.51 -17.50
C PHE A 160 32.83 27.87 -17.28
N ASP A 161 32.33 28.87 -18.00
CA ASP A 161 30.91 29.19 -18.08
C ASP A 161 30.26 28.48 -19.27
N LEU A 162 28.98 28.11 -19.12
CA LEU A 162 28.22 27.38 -20.13
C LEU A 162 26.86 28.02 -20.37
N GLN A 163 26.42 28.02 -21.62
CA GLN A 163 25.03 28.29 -22.02
C GLN A 163 24.61 27.32 -23.11
N ALA A 164 23.45 26.68 -22.96
CA ALA A 164 22.91 25.74 -23.94
C ALA A 164 21.70 26.35 -24.67
N PHE A 165 21.50 25.91 -25.92
CA PHE A 165 20.35 26.26 -26.76
C PHE A 165 19.88 25.01 -27.50
N ILE A 166 18.58 24.87 -27.66
CA ILE A 166 17.97 23.78 -28.41
C ILE A 166 17.06 24.34 -29.50
N THR A 167 17.11 23.74 -30.70
CA THR A 167 16.25 24.09 -31.83
C THR A 167 15.53 22.84 -32.34
N PRO A 168 14.36 22.98 -32.97
CA PRO A 168 13.82 21.92 -33.82
C PRO A 168 14.86 21.54 -34.89
N ALA A 169 14.93 20.27 -35.28
CA ALA A 169 15.90 19.80 -36.27
C ALA A 169 15.87 20.63 -37.57
N GLY A 170 17.03 21.19 -37.94
CA GLY A 170 17.21 22.01 -39.14
C GLY A 170 16.66 23.44 -39.03
N SER A 171 16.08 23.83 -37.89
CA SER A 171 15.64 25.21 -37.63
C SER A 171 16.81 26.09 -37.16
N SER A 172 16.79 27.36 -37.55
CA SER A 172 17.69 28.38 -37.00
C SER A 172 17.07 29.15 -35.82
N PHE A 173 15.80 28.91 -35.49
CA PHE A 173 15.13 29.56 -34.36
C PHE A 173 15.27 28.71 -33.10
N PRO A 174 15.82 29.25 -31.98
CA PRO A 174 15.85 28.54 -30.71
C PRO A 174 14.42 28.30 -30.22
N ALA A 175 14.15 27.07 -29.80
CA ALA A 175 12.94 26.75 -29.03
C ALA A 175 13.15 27.17 -27.57
N ASP A 176 14.32 26.87 -27.02
CA ASP A 176 14.66 27.22 -25.64
C ASP A 176 16.19 27.41 -25.42
N SER A 177 16.56 27.95 -24.26
CA SER A 177 17.94 28.14 -23.83
C SER A 177 18.11 28.01 -22.32
N LEU A 178 19.22 27.40 -21.89
CA LEU A 178 19.54 27.18 -20.48
C LEU A 178 20.83 27.92 -20.08
N GLY A 179 20.78 28.65 -18.96
CA GLY A 179 21.90 29.42 -18.41
C GLY A 179 21.97 30.90 -18.83
N PRO A 180 23.14 31.55 -18.67
CA PRO A 180 24.44 30.96 -18.37
C PRO A 180 24.63 30.53 -16.91
N PHE A 181 25.54 29.58 -16.69
CA PHE A 181 25.98 29.15 -15.36
C PHE A 181 27.45 28.69 -15.37
N HIS A 182 28.09 28.69 -14.21
CA HIS A 182 29.46 28.23 -14.06
C HIS A 182 29.53 26.71 -13.84
N SER A 183 30.53 26.04 -14.42
CA SER A 183 30.72 24.57 -14.38
C SER A 183 30.95 23.96 -12.99
N ASP A 184 31.20 24.76 -11.96
CA ASP A 184 31.29 24.31 -10.56
C ASP A 184 30.33 25.07 -9.63
N SER A 185 29.30 25.71 -10.21
CA SER A 185 28.22 26.35 -9.45
C SER A 185 27.66 25.40 -8.41
N GLN A 186 27.32 25.94 -7.23
CA GLN A 186 26.65 25.15 -6.21
C GLN A 186 25.29 24.66 -6.74
N PRO A 187 24.89 23.43 -6.40
CA PRO A 187 23.59 22.90 -6.80
C PRO A 187 22.43 23.79 -6.31
N PRO A 188 21.43 24.08 -7.15
CA PRO A 188 20.16 24.67 -6.72
C PRO A 188 19.38 23.72 -5.80
N GLY A 189 18.35 24.22 -5.13
CA GLY A 189 17.50 23.47 -4.21
C GLY A 189 16.83 22.24 -4.84
N ARG A 190 16.40 21.31 -3.98
CA ARG A 190 15.74 20.07 -4.37
C ARG A 190 14.25 20.13 -4.07
N ALA A 191 13.44 19.42 -4.85
CA ALA A 191 12.04 19.17 -4.55
C ALA A 191 11.91 18.03 -3.52
N PRO A 192 11.45 18.30 -2.28
CA PRO A 192 11.18 17.24 -1.30
C PRO A 192 10.01 16.37 -1.79
N LEU A 193 10.25 15.07 -1.95
CA LEU A 193 9.29 14.12 -2.49
C LEU A 193 9.11 12.95 -1.53
N LEU A 194 7.87 12.72 -1.09
CA LEU A 194 7.46 11.54 -0.36
C LEU A 194 6.57 10.67 -1.25
N LEU A 195 6.87 9.38 -1.36
CA LEU A 195 6.00 8.39 -1.99
C LEU A 195 5.28 7.62 -0.87
N ALA A 196 3.97 7.77 -0.74
CA ALA A 196 3.19 7.21 0.36
C ALA A 196 1.97 6.43 -0.14
N PHE A 197 1.84 5.18 0.31
CA PHE A 197 0.80 4.25 -0.11
C PHE A 197 0.02 3.70 1.08
N TRP A 198 -1.30 3.63 0.96
CA TRP A 198 -2.19 2.87 1.86
C TRP A 198 -2.93 1.79 1.06
N ASN A 199 -3.75 0.98 1.73
CA ASN A 199 -4.28 -0.26 1.16
C ASN A 199 -3.14 -1.12 0.60
N THR A 200 -2.01 -1.16 1.31
CA THR A 200 -0.77 -1.76 0.77
C THR A 200 -0.89 -3.25 0.56
N PHE A 201 -1.62 -3.95 1.41
CA PHE A 201 -1.84 -5.40 1.28
C PHE A 201 -3.14 -5.95 1.92
N PRO A 202 -4.33 -5.33 1.70
CA PRO A 202 -5.57 -5.82 2.29
C PRO A 202 -5.97 -7.18 1.69
N ALA A 203 -5.64 -8.25 2.41
CA ALA A 203 -5.88 -9.62 1.99
C ALA A 203 -6.44 -10.45 3.15
N TYR A 204 -7.61 -11.04 2.92
CA TYR A 204 -8.36 -11.83 3.90
C TYR A 204 -8.51 -13.29 3.49
N THR A 205 -8.23 -13.61 2.21
CA THR A 205 -8.26 -14.97 1.63
C THR A 205 -6.96 -15.27 0.89
N PRO A 206 -6.60 -16.55 0.64
CA PRO A 206 -5.48 -16.90 -0.24
C PRO A 206 -5.55 -16.23 -1.62
N ALA A 207 -6.75 -16.17 -2.21
CA ALA A 207 -7.00 -15.50 -3.49
C ALA A 207 -6.67 -14.02 -3.45
N GLN A 208 -7.11 -13.31 -2.42
CA GLN A 208 -6.78 -11.91 -2.26
C GLN A 208 -5.28 -11.72 -2.02
N ALA A 209 -4.64 -12.58 -1.21
CA ALA A 209 -3.21 -12.46 -0.91
C ALA A 209 -2.36 -12.52 -2.20
N ILE A 210 -2.54 -13.54 -3.04
CA ILE A 210 -1.77 -13.66 -4.28
C ILE A 210 -2.11 -12.53 -5.27
N ARG A 211 -3.38 -12.13 -5.37
CA ARG A 211 -3.81 -11.02 -6.25
C ARG A 211 -3.28 -9.65 -5.82
N ARG A 212 -3.13 -9.39 -4.52
CA ARG A 212 -2.53 -8.15 -4.00
C ARG A 212 -1.01 -8.16 -4.03
N TRP A 213 -0.40 -9.35 -4.07
CA TRP A 213 1.05 -9.48 -4.14
C TRP A 213 1.54 -9.29 -5.57
N ASP A 214 1.01 -10.10 -6.49
CA ASP A 214 1.41 -10.14 -7.90
C ASP A 214 0.26 -10.74 -8.74
N GLY A 215 -0.84 -9.98 -8.86
CA GLY A 215 -2.09 -10.40 -9.47
C GLY A 215 -2.17 -10.10 -10.96
N ALA A 216 -2.67 -11.02 -11.79
CA ALA A 216 -2.96 -10.74 -13.19
C ALA A 216 -4.28 -9.96 -13.36
N HIS A 217 -4.27 -8.96 -14.24
CA HIS A 217 -5.43 -8.12 -14.55
C HIS A 217 -6.07 -7.47 -13.31
N THR A 218 -5.25 -7.06 -12.34
CA THR A 218 -5.71 -6.49 -11.06
C THR A 218 -5.50 -4.99 -10.95
N GLY A 219 -4.63 -4.42 -11.78
CA GLY A 219 -4.30 -2.99 -11.75
C GLY A 219 -5.24 -2.13 -12.61
N PRO A 220 -5.13 -0.79 -12.48
CA PRO A 220 -5.96 0.17 -13.23
C PRO A 220 -5.78 0.07 -14.76
N PHE A 221 -4.69 -0.56 -15.18
CA PHE A 221 -4.30 -0.75 -16.56
C PHE A 221 -4.72 -2.09 -17.16
N GLY A 222 -5.31 -2.98 -16.36
CA GLY A 222 -5.69 -4.32 -16.80
C GLY A 222 -4.49 -5.27 -16.95
N GLU A 223 -3.29 -4.86 -16.54
CA GLU A 223 -2.08 -5.67 -16.55
C GLU A 223 -1.83 -6.33 -15.18
N ARG A 224 -0.68 -7.00 -15.05
CA ARG A 224 -0.18 -7.54 -13.79
C ARG A 224 0.06 -6.40 -12.79
N HIS A 225 -0.29 -6.58 -11.52
CA HIS A 225 -0.21 -5.51 -10.52
C HIS A 225 -0.05 -6.05 -9.10
N GLY A 226 0.62 -5.30 -8.21
CA GLY A 226 0.63 -5.61 -6.78
C GLY A 226 1.82 -5.05 -6.01
N LEU A 227 1.83 -5.33 -4.70
CA LEU A 227 2.90 -4.88 -3.80
C LEU A 227 4.28 -5.42 -4.20
N HIS A 228 4.35 -6.64 -4.74
CA HIS A 228 5.61 -7.24 -5.18
C HIS A 228 6.35 -6.36 -6.16
N ILE A 229 5.61 -5.77 -7.11
CA ILE A 229 6.10 -4.96 -8.21
C ILE A 229 6.63 -3.63 -7.69
N LEU A 230 5.87 -2.93 -6.85
CA LEU A 230 6.33 -1.71 -6.19
C LEU A 230 7.64 -1.96 -5.43
N LEU A 231 7.70 -3.04 -4.63
CA LEU A 231 8.90 -3.39 -3.85
C LEU A 231 10.10 -3.74 -4.74
N GLN A 232 9.90 -4.34 -5.93
CA GLN A 232 10.98 -4.56 -6.89
C GLN A 232 11.52 -3.24 -7.44
N ALA A 233 10.65 -2.33 -7.88
CA ALA A 233 11.03 -1.02 -8.40
C ALA A 233 11.78 -0.20 -7.33
N VAL A 234 11.31 -0.23 -6.07
CA VAL A 234 11.98 0.38 -4.90
C VAL A 234 13.38 -0.20 -4.71
N ARG A 235 13.52 -1.54 -4.73
CA ARG A 235 14.81 -2.22 -4.57
C ARG A 235 15.81 -1.81 -5.65
N HIS A 236 15.36 -1.74 -6.91
CA HIS A 236 16.22 -1.43 -8.07
C HIS A 236 16.65 0.04 -8.08
N SER A 237 15.70 0.94 -7.89
CA SER A 237 15.92 2.39 -7.95
C SER A 237 16.56 2.99 -6.70
N LYS A 238 16.47 2.29 -5.56
CA LYS A 238 16.83 2.81 -4.22
C LYS A 238 16.02 4.05 -3.81
N VAL A 239 14.81 4.21 -4.38
CA VAL A 239 13.89 5.28 -3.99
C VAL A 239 13.02 4.78 -2.83
N PRO A 240 13.06 5.41 -1.65
CA PRO A 240 12.28 4.99 -0.49
C PRO A 240 10.78 5.24 -0.68
N VAL A 241 9.95 4.41 -0.04
CA VAL A 241 8.49 4.54 -0.01
C VAL A 241 7.94 4.36 1.40
N ALA A 242 6.82 5.01 1.71
CA ALA A 242 6.03 4.77 2.90
C ALA A 242 4.88 3.80 2.61
N LEU A 243 4.83 2.71 3.36
CA LEU A 243 3.76 1.71 3.28
C LEU A 243 2.94 1.82 4.57
N LEU A 244 1.93 2.68 4.53
CA LEU A 244 1.33 3.31 5.70
C LEU A 244 0.56 2.32 6.61
N ASP A 245 -0.03 1.28 6.03
CA ASP A 245 -0.86 0.29 6.73
C ASP A 245 -0.28 -1.13 6.69
N LEU A 246 0.96 -1.31 6.20
CA LEU A 246 1.60 -2.62 6.06
C LEU A 246 1.68 -3.37 7.41
N LYS A 247 1.89 -2.63 8.50
CA LYS A 247 1.97 -3.16 9.87
C LYS A 247 0.61 -3.48 10.51
N THR A 248 -0.48 -3.48 9.73
CA THR A 248 -1.76 -4.01 10.22
C THR A 248 -1.59 -5.50 10.47
N PRO A 249 -2.04 -6.05 11.63
CA PRO A 249 -1.92 -7.47 11.92
C PRO A 249 -2.43 -8.38 10.79
N THR A 250 -3.49 -7.98 10.10
CA THR A 250 -4.05 -8.69 8.94
C THR A 250 -3.10 -8.78 7.75
N ASN A 251 -2.47 -7.66 7.39
CA ASN A 251 -1.52 -7.63 6.28
C ASN A 251 -0.32 -8.54 6.60
N LEU A 252 0.19 -8.49 7.84
CA LEU A 252 1.37 -9.26 8.24
C LEU A 252 1.13 -10.77 8.23
N PHE A 253 0.01 -11.27 8.75
CA PHE A 253 -0.24 -12.72 8.69
C PHE A 253 -0.44 -13.21 7.25
N ALA A 254 -1.04 -12.40 6.37
CA ALA A 254 -1.27 -12.77 4.98
C ALA A 254 0.06 -12.77 4.19
N LEU A 255 0.95 -11.82 4.47
CA LEU A 255 2.32 -11.79 3.91
C LEU A 255 3.18 -12.95 4.42
N ASP A 256 3.03 -13.34 5.68
CA ASP A 256 3.68 -14.53 6.25
C ASP A 256 3.17 -15.81 5.60
N TYR A 257 1.87 -15.91 5.35
CA TYR A 257 1.26 -17.03 4.64
C TYR A 257 1.79 -17.18 3.20
N LEU A 258 2.11 -16.07 2.53
CA LEU A 258 2.82 -16.10 1.24
C LEU A 258 4.33 -16.36 1.35
N GLY A 259 4.90 -16.33 2.56
CA GLY A 259 6.34 -16.51 2.80
C GLY A 259 7.19 -15.31 2.37
N VAL A 260 6.62 -14.10 2.31
CA VAL A 260 7.30 -12.92 1.72
C VAL A 260 7.81 -11.90 2.74
N ILE A 261 7.57 -12.12 4.04
CA ILE A 261 8.11 -11.27 5.13
C ILE A 261 9.63 -11.04 5.03
N PRO A 262 10.48 -12.04 4.72
CA PRO A 262 11.93 -11.81 4.59
C PRO A 262 12.29 -10.76 3.52
N LYS A 263 11.54 -10.69 2.42
CA LYS A 263 11.76 -9.67 1.36
C LYS A 263 11.45 -8.26 1.86
N ILE A 264 10.48 -8.12 2.77
CA ILE A 264 10.13 -6.83 3.38
C ILE A 264 11.21 -6.43 4.39
N GLN A 265 11.64 -7.35 5.25
CA GLN A 265 12.72 -7.12 6.23
C GLN A 265 14.00 -6.63 5.55
N GLU A 266 14.40 -7.24 4.43
CA GLU A 266 15.57 -6.82 3.66
C GLU A 266 15.46 -5.35 3.19
N LEU A 267 14.30 -4.91 2.71
CA LEU A 267 14.11 -3.53 2.27
C LEU A 267 14.07 -2.53 3.44
N VAL A 268 13.62 -2.97 4.61
CA VAL A 268 13.73 -2.20 5.86
C VAL A 268 15.19 -2.02 6.26
N GLU A 269 15.99 -3.09 6.24
CA GLU A 269 17.43 -3.03 6.55
C GLU A 269 18.20 -2.12 5.60
N MET A 270 17.77 -2.04 4.33
CA MET A 270 18.31 -1.12 3.33
C MET A 270 17.85 0.33 3.50
N GLY A 271 16.96 0.63 4.45
CA GLY A 271 16.42 1.97 4.67
C GLY A 271 15.46 2.47 3.58
N LEU A 272 14.85 1.54 2.83
CA LEU A 272 13.98 1.86 1.69
C LEU A 272 12.49 1.89 2.04
N LEU A 273 12.10 1.43 3.23
CA LEU A 273 10.71 1.41 3.66
C LEU A 273 10.49 2.27 4.91
N ILE A 274 9.51 3.17 4.84
CA ILE A 274 8.97 3.91 5.96
C ILE A 274 7.71 3.17 6.42
N LEU A 275 7.76 2.56 7.61
CA LEU A 275 6.71 1.68 8.12
C LEU A 275 6.16 2.24 9.45
N PRO A 276 5.18 3.16 9.43
CA PRO A 276 4.55 3.64 10.65
C PRO A 276 3.74 2.52 11.33
N ASP A 277 3.56 2.60 12.65
CA ASP A 277 2.51 1.81 13.30
C ASP A 277 1.14 2.32 12.82
N THR A 278 0.09 1.49 12.85
CA THR A 278 -1.17 1.82 12.16
C THR A 278 -2.40 1.68 13.05
N LEU A 279 -3.32 2.64 12.91
CA LEU A 279 -4.68 2.55 13.41
C LEU A 279 -5.61 1.95 12.34
N PRO A 280 -6.67 1.22 12.73
CA PRO A 280 -7.63 0.65 11.79
C PRO A 280 -8.43 1.73 11.05
N GLY A 281 -8.93 1.39 9.86
CA GLY A 281 -9.78 2.25 9.05
C GLY A 281 -9.23 2.49 7.65
N SER A 282 -9.91 3.37 6.91
CA SER A 282 -9.53 3.77 5.56
C SER A 282 -9.69 5.28 5.40
N PRO A 283 -8.77 5.96 4.69
CA PRO A 283 -8.89 7.39 4.42
C PRO A 283 -9.97 7.72 3.38
N SER A 284 -10.45 6.72 2.62
CA SER A 284 -11.36 6.91 1.48
C SER A 284 -12.85 6.97 1.85
N ILE A 285 -13.20 6.66 3.10
CA ILE A 285 -14.58 6.66 3.57
C ILE A 285 -14.79 7.87 4.52
N PRO A 286 -15.49 8.94 4.07
CA PRO A 286 -15.88 10.05 4.94
C PRO A 286 -16.94 9.66 6.00
N LEU A 287 -17.56 8.47 5.85
CA LEU A 287 -18.61 7.98 6.73
C LEU A 287 -18.05 7.46 8.05
N VAL A 288 -18.43 8.10 9.16
CA VAL A 288 -19.05 7.40 10.31
C VAL A 288 -18.23 6.26 10.96
N LEU A 289 -16.90 6.39 11.07
CA LEU A 289 -16.05 5.35 11.67
C LEU A 289 -15.21 5.79 12.89
N ALA A 290 -15.42 6.97 13.47
CA ALA A 290 -14.93 7.20 14.83
C ALA A 290 -16.06 7.02 15.86
N GLY A 291 -15.98 5.87 16.50
CA GLY A 291 -16.76 5.48 17.67
C GLY A 291 -15.99 4.52 18.56
N LEU A 292 -14.70 4.34 18.28
CA LEU A 292 -13.83 3.61 19.18
C LEU A 292 -13.70 4.43 20.47
N PRO A 293 -13.81 3.79 21.65
CA PRO A 293 -13.55 4.45 22.92
C PRO A 293 -12.17 5.10 22.95
N ASP A 294 -11.96 6.12 23.80
CA ASP A 294 -10.69 6.88 23.84
C ASP A 294 -9.44 6.01 24.06
N TRP A 295 -9.57 4.85 24.71
CA TRP A 295 -8.47 3.91 24.94
C TRP A 295 -8.11 3.06 23.70
N ALA A 296 -9.05 2.86 22.78
CA ALA A 296 -8.93 1.90 21.68
C ALA A 296 -7.88 2.27 20.62
N PRO A 297 -7.69 3.55 20.24
CA PRO A 297 -6.56 3.93 19.38
C PRO A 297 -5.20 3.56 19.97
N ALA A 298 -5.02 3.75 21.28
CA ALA A 298 -3.78 3.37 21.96
C ALA A 298 -3.57 1.84 21.94
N ARG A 299 -4.65 1.06 22.10
CA ARG A 299 -4.61 -0.41 21.97
C ARG A 299 -4.27 -0.86 20.57
N ALA A 300 -4.92 -0.30 19.55
CA ALA A 300 -4.67 -0.65 18.16
C ALA A 300 -3.22 -0.36 17.74
N ALA A 301 -2.70 0.81 18.13
CA ALA A 301 -1.31 1.17 17.89
C ALA A 301 -0.33 0.20 18.57
N ALA A 302 -0.61 -0.19 19.83
CA ALA A 302 0.19 -1.17 20.55
C ALA A 302 0.17 -2.57 19.88
N ASP A 303 -0.99 -3.04 19.42
CA ASP A 303 -1.12 -4.32 18.74
C ASP A 303 -0.43 -4.32 17.37
N SER A 304 -0.53 -3.22 16.61
CA SER A 304 0.21 -3.03 15.36
C SER A 304 1.71 -3.13 15.62
N ARG A 305 2.22 -2.41 16.62
CA ARG A 305 3.63 -2.44 17.02
C ARG A 305 4.08 -3.84 17.45
N GLN A 306 3.33 -4.47 18.35
CA GLN A 306 3.66 -5.78 18.90
C GLN A 306 3.67 -6.85 17.80
N THR A 307 2.66 -6.86 16.94
CA THR A 307 2.57 -7.81 15.83
C THR A 307 3.72 -7.59 14.85
N ALA A 308 4.02 -6.34 14.49
CA ALA A 308 5.16 -6.02 13.64
C ALA A 308 6.48 -6.54 14.21
N GLN A 309 6.72 -6.36 15.52
CA GLN A 309 7.90 -6.89 16.20
C GLN A 309 7.97 -8.43 16.17
N VAL A 310 6.83 -9.11 16.35
CA VAL A 310 6.74 -10.58 16.26
C VAL A 310 7.14 -11.08 14.88
N PHE A 311 6.79 -10.35 13.81
CA PHE A 311 7.23 -10.63 12.44
C PHE A 311 8.61 -10.01 12.10
N GLY A 312 9.37 -9.54 13.08
CA GLY A 312 10.75 -9.05 12.90
C GLY A 312 10.86 -7.66 12.25
N LEU A 313 9.78 -6.87 12.24
CA LEU A 313 9.81 -5.47 11.79
C LEU A 313 10.08 -4.52 12.97
N PRO A 314 10.86 -3.45 12.77
CA PRO A 314 11.23 -2.53 13.85
C PRO A 314 10.02 -1.71 14.34
N PRO A 315 9.97 -1.31 15.63
CA PRO A 315 8.99 -0.35 16.11
C PRO A 315 9.17 1.00 15.40
N SER A 316 8.09 1.77 15.28
CA SER A 316 8.13 3.11 14.68
C SER A 316 7.60 4.16 15.64
N ASP A 317 8.23 5.32 15.67
CA ASP A 317 7.70 6.53 16.30
C ASP A 317 6.84 7.36 15.31
N MET A 318 6.46 6.77 14.19
CA MET A 318 5.49 7.30 13.24
C MET A 318 4.18 6.52 13.31
N LEU A 319 3.06 7.21 13.11
CA LEU A 319 1.71 6.64 13.15
C LEU A 319 0.98 6.91 11.83
N PHE A 320 0.32 5.91 11.27
CA PHE A 320 -0.72 6.10 10.26
C PHE A 320 -2.08 6.09 10.94
N ALA A 321 -2.77 7.22 10.86
CA ALA A 321 -4.09 7.43 11.43
C ALA A 321 -5.06 7.84 10.31
N PRO A 322 -5.81 6.87 9.73
CA PRO A 322 -6.87 7.18 8.76
C PRO A 322 -7.89 8.19 9.32
N HIS A 323 -8.09 8.15 10.64
CA HIS A 323 -8.81 9.16 11.39
C HIS A 323 -7.98 9.60 12.60
N LEU A 324 -7.76 10.91 12.74
CA LEU A 324 -6.97 11.46 13.84
C LEU A 324 -7.69 11.24 15.18
N PRO A 325 -7.02 10.68 16.22
CA PRO A 325 -7.62 10.51 17.53
C PRO A 325 -7.90 11.86 18.21
N THR A 326 -8.75 11.86 19.24
CA THR A 326 -9.12 13.06 20.02
C THR A 326 -7.93 13.67 20.76
N SER A 327 -6.92 12.85 21.06
CA SER A 327 -5.67 13.25 21.70
C SER A 327 -4.45 12.53 21.08
N PRO A 328 -3.27 13.19 21.06
CA PRO A 328 -2.00 12.58 20.66
C PRO A 328 -1.73 11.28 21.39
N LEU A 329 -1.17 10.29 20.68
CA LEU A 329 -0.78 9.02 21.29
C LEU A 329 0.70 9.11 21.73
N PRO A 330 1.03 8.68 22.95
CA PRO A 330 2.40 8.80 23.45
C PRO A 330 3.37 7.93 22.62
N GLY A 331 4.55 8.48 22.33
CA GLY A 331 5.60 7.77 21.62
C GLY A 331 5.58 7.91 20.09
N TYR A 332 4.70 8.78 19.56
CA TYR A 332 4.66 9.15 18.14
C TYR A 332 5.05 10.62 17.96
N SER A 333 5.89 10.91 16.96
CA SER A 333 6.36 12.26 16.64
C SER A 333 5.86 12.74 15.28
N VAL A 334 5.56 11.80 14.37
CA VAL A 334 5.05 12.05 13.02
C VAL A 334 3.77 11.23 12.80
N VAL A 335 2.73 11.86 12.26
CA VAL A 335 1.44 11.20 12.02
C VAL A 335 0.96 11.44 10.59
N PHE A 336 0.77 10.37 9.82
CA PHE A 336 0.15 10.40 8.51
C PHE A 336 -1.36 10.36 8.66
N THR A 337 -2.07 11.37 8.16
CA THR A 337 -3.53 11.50 8.31
C THR A 337 -4.13 12.32 7.17
N PRO A 338 -5.40 12.10 6.77
CA PRO A 338 -6.09 13.01 5.86
C PRO A 338 -6.15 14.42 6.46
N LEU A 339 -5.79 15.44 5.66
CA LEU A 339 -5.89 16.86 6.05
C LEU A 339 -6.54 17.67 4.93
N ALA A 340 -7.15 18.81 5.29
CA ALA A 340 -7.66 19.77 4.32
C ALA A 340 -6.54 20.54 3.57
N THR A 341 -5.32 20.51 4.12
CA THR A 341 -4.11 21.14 3.54
C THR A 341 -3.22 20.09 2.91
N LEU A 342 -2.48 20.48 1.87
CA LEU A 342 -1.51 19.62 1.19
C LEU A 342 -0.09 19.72 1.78
N GLN A 343 0.09 20.58 2.79
CA GLN A 343 1.37 20.78 3.47
C GLN A 343 1.34 20.21 4.89
N PRO A 344 2.49 19.74 5.41
CA PRO A 344 2.63 19.35 6.79
C PRO A 344 2.15 20.43 7.76
N ALA A 345 1.57 19.98 8.88
CA ALA A 345 1.01 20.85 9.89
C ALA A 345 1.40 20.39 11.29
N ARG A 346 1.33 21.29 12.28
CA ARG A 346 1.60 20.96 13.68
C ARG A 346 0.31 20.72 14.43
N TRP A 347 0.26 19.64 15.22
CA TRP A 347 -0.86 19.31 16.09
C TRP A 347 -0.37 18.84 17.46
N ARG A 348 -0.59 19.66 18.50
CA ARG A 348 -0.29 19.34 19.90
C ARG A 348 1.13 18.76 20.16
N GLY A 349 2.11 19.17 19.36
CA GLY A 349 3.51 18.74 19.49
C GLY A 349 3.97 17.79 18.40
N GLU A 350 3.06 17.09 17.73
CA GLU A 350 3.33 16.17 16.62
C GLU A 350 3.34 16.89 15.27
N THR A 351 4.08 16.32 14.30
CA THR A 351 4.07 16.71 12.89
C THR A 351 3.06 15.86 12.14
N LEU A 352 1.98 16.47 11.65
CA LEU A 352 1.02 15.83 10.77
C LEU A 352 1.50 15.91 9.32
N ILE A 353 1.54 14.78 8.64
CA ILE A 353 1.80 14.66 7.21
C ILE A 353 0.46 14.37 6.51
N PRO A 354 0.02 15.21 5.56
CA PRO A 354 -1.19 14.94 4.80
C PRO A 354 -1.03 13.67 3.95
N LEU A 355 -2.12 12.94 3.74
CA LEU A 355 -2.13 11.87 2.73
C LEU A 355 -2.08 12.47 1.32
N PRO A 356 -1.52 11.75 0.33
CA PRO A 356 -1.53 12.21 -1.05
C PRO A 356 -2.97 12.46 -1.51
N VAL A 357 -3.16 13.55 -2.24
CA VAL A 357 -4.47 13.94 -2.76
C VAL A 357 -4.91 12.90 -3.79
N PRO A 358 -6.15 12.39 -3.74
CA PRO A 358 -6.75 11.77 -4.91
C PRO A 358 -7.04 12.89 -5.92
N ARG A 359 -6.02 13.36 -6.65
CA ARG A 359 -6.29 13.92 -7.97
C ARG A 359 -6.53 12.71 -8.85
N GLY A 360 -7.69 12.68 -9.50
CA GLY A 360 -8.09 11.60 -10.41
C GLY A 360 -7.23 11.46 -11.67
N ASP A 361 -5.96 11.87 -11.62
CA ASP A 361 -4.97 11.78 -12.67
C ASP A 361 -3.76 11.02 -12.09
N GLN A 362 -3.38 9.93 -12.74
CA GLN A 362 -2.35 9.04 -12.23
C GLN A 362 -0.99 9.77 -12.21
N ALA A 363 -0.42 9.95 -11.01
CA ALA A 363 0.91 10.54 -10.85
C ALA A 363 2.01 9.80 -11.65
N ALA A 364 1.74 8.55 -12.03
CA ALA A 364 2.57 7.74 -12.92
C ALA A 364 1.73 7.26 -14.11
N THR A 365 2.33 7.23 -15.29
CA THR A 365 1.83 6.64 -16.53
C THR A 365 2.69 5.42 -16.90
N TYR A 366 2.36 4.72 -17.99
CA TYR A 366 3.22 3.68 -18.55
C TYR A 366 4.62 4.15 -18.95
N GLU A 367 4.81 5.45 -19.19
CA GLU A 367 6.10 6.01 -19.59
C GLU A 367 6.89 6.57 -18.40
N GLY A 368 6.35 6.49 -17.19
CA GLY A 368 6.96 6.94 -15.95
C GLY A 368 6.19 8.07 -15.31
N LEU A 369 6.89 9.03 -14.72
CA LEU A 369 6.23 10.12 -14.00
C LEU A 369 5.40 10.96 -14.98
N ALA A 370 4.14 11.28 -14.63
CA ALA A 370 3.28 12.10 -15.47
C ALA A 370 3.88 13.51 -15.68
N LEU A 371 3.66 14.09 -16.87
CA LEU A 371 4.23 15.39 -17.25
C LEU A 371 3.84 16.50 -16.26
N GLU A 372 2.58 16.51 -15.83
CA GLU A 372 2.06 17.47 -14.84
C GLU A 372 2.80 17.34 -13.50
N MET A 373 3.19 16.12 -13.11
CA MET A 373 3.96 15.89 -11.89
C MET A 373 5.42 16.30 -12.05
N ARG A 374 6.03 16.12 -13.23
CA ARG A 374 7.37 16.62 -13.53
C ARG A 374 7.42 18.14 -13.39
N LEU A 375 6.44 18.84 -13.95
CA LEU A 375 6.30 20.31 -13.84
C LEU A 375 6.18 20.77 -12.39
N VAL A 376 5.27 20.16 -11.62
CA VAL A 376 5.06 20.53 -10.21
C VAL A 376 6.33 20.29 -9.38
N LEU A 377 7.06 19.19 -9.61
CA LEU A 377 8.32 18.94 -8.93
C LEU A 377 9.40 19.97 -9.33
N LEU A 378 9.49 20.34 -10.61
CA LEU A 378 10.44 21.33 -11.08
C LEU A 378 10.19 22.69 -10.42
N GLU A 379 8.95 23.16 -10.42
CA GLU A 379 8.54 24.40 -9.74
C GLU A 379 8.86 24.35 -8.24
N THR A 380 8.66 23.19 -7.61
CA THR A 380 8.99 22.98 -6.19
C THR A 380 10.49 23.10 -5.94
N ALA A 381 11.34 22.52 -6.80
CA ALA A 381 12.80 22.63 -6.67
C ALA A 381 13.30 24.07 -6.86
N LEU A 382 12.69 24.82 -7.80
CA LEU A 382 13.00 26.23 -8.03
C LEU A 382 12.59 27.09 -6.83
N LEU A 383 11.38 26.89 -6.29
CA LEU A 383 10.93 27.56 -5.07
C LEU A 383 11.85 27.22 -3.88
N ALA A 384 12.29 25.96 -3.74
CA ALA A 384 13.23 25.57 -2.70
C ALA A 384 14.61 26.24 -2.85
N SER A 385 15.00 26.60 -4.08
CA SER A 385 16.24 27.34 -4.36
C SER A 385 16.16 28.80 -3.91
N GLU A 386 15.02 29.44 -4.14
CA GLU A 386 14.80 30.85 -3.81
C GLU A 386 14.39 31.06 -2.35
N GLN A 387 13.55 30.17 -1.84
CA GLN A 387 12.91 30.27 -0.53
C GLN A 387 12.89 28.91 0.18
N PRO A 388 14.04 28.43 0.71
CA PRO A 388 14.13 27.10 1.32
C PRO A 388 13.11 26.84 2.44
N GLN A 389 12.76 27.88 3.21
CA GLN A 389 11.75 27.79 4.28
C GLN A 389 10.30 27.64 3.80
N HIS A 390 10.03 27.87 2.51
CA HIS A 390 8.71 27.73 1.88
C HIS A 390 8.66 26.57 0.87
N ALA A 391 9.71 25.74 0.81
CA ALA A 391 9.72 24.56 -0.04
C ALA A 391 8.52 23.66 0.30
N LEU A 392 7.69 23.38 -0.70
CA LEU A 392 6.51 22.54 -0.54
C LEU A 392 6.96 21.09 -0.46
N LEU A 393 6.41 20.34 0.50
CA LEU A 393 6.52 18.88 0.48
C LEU A 393 5.56 18.34 -0.57
N LEU A 394 6.07 17.56 -1.52
CA LEU A 394 5.28 16.88 -2.54
C LEU A 394 5.07 15.43 -2.11
N ILE A 395 3.81 15.00 -2.07
CA ILE A 395 3.43 13.65 -1.65
C ILE A 395 2.69 13.00 -2.81
N LEU A 396 3.28 11.94 -3.37
CA LEU A 396 2.67 11.12 -4.42
C LEU A 396 2.32 9.74 -3.86
N GLY A 397 1.46 9.00 -4.55
CA GLY A 397 1.03 7.66 -4.17
C GLY A 397 -0.49 7.59 -4.03
N GLY A 398 -0.99 6.89 -3.01
CA GLY A 398 -2.42 6.68 -2.83
C GLY A 398 -2.79 5.27 -2.35
N SER A 399 -4.04 4.89 -2.58
CA SER A 399 -4.48 3.48 -2.50
C SER A 399 -3.69 2.66 -3.51
N LEU A 400 -2.86 1.71 -3.05
CA LEU A 400 -2.00 0.94 -3.96
C LEU A 400 -2.79 0.18 -5.04
N PRO A 401 -3.92 -0.51 -4.75
CA PRO A 401 -4.74 -1.16 -5.75
C PRO A 401 -5.18 -0.27 -6.92
N ASP A 402 -5.41 1.01 -6.66
CA ASP A 402 -5.89 1.99 -7.64
C ASP A 402 -4.72 2.75 -8.31
N SER A 403 -3.49 2.48 -7.88
CA SER A 403 -2.29 3.22 -8.28
C SER A 403 -1.55 2.57 -9.43
N ALA A 404 -1.07 3.37 -10.38
CA ALA A 404 -0.14 2.92 -11.42
C ALA A 404 1.21 2.42 -10.85
N PHE A 405 1.56 2.78 -9.61
CA PHE A 405 2.81 2.32 -8.97
C PHE A 405 2.85 0.82 -8.63
N GLY A 406 1.73 0.11 -8.74
CA GLY A 406 1.71 -1.35 -8.67
C GLY A 406 1.90 -2.04 -10.01
N ASP A 407 1.91 -1.31 -11.14
CA ASP A 407 2.14 -1.84 -12.49
C ASP A 407 3.65 -1.95 -12.81
N PRO A 408 4.14 -3.03 -13.44
CA PRO A 408 5.57 -3.26 -13.65
C PRO A 408 6.25 -2.18 -14.47
N GLN A 409 5.60 -1.72 -15.54
CA GLN A 409 6.19 -0.76 -16.46
C GLN A 409 6.16 0.64 -15.85
N ALA A 410 5.01 1.05 -15.31
CA ALA A 410 4.86 2.37 -14.71
C ALA A 410 5.72 2.52 -13.44
N ALA A 411 5.76 1.52 -12.56
CA ALA A 411 6.56 1.57 -11.33
C ALA A 411 8.07 1.68 -11.63
N GLU A 412 8.59 0.83 -12.52
CA GLU A 412 10.01 0.85 -12.88
C GLU A 412 10.37 2.17 -13.58
N ALA A 413 9.57 2.62 -14.56
CA ALA A 413 9.84 3.86 -15.28
C ALA A 413 9.83 5.09 -14.34
N THR A 414 8.81 5.22 -13.48
CA THR A 414 8.71 6.34 -12.53
C THR A 414 9.84 6.32 -11.51
N MET A 415 10.12 5.17 -10.88
CA MET A 415 11.17 5.08 -9.86
C MET A 415 12.56 5.31 -10.44
N ARG A 416 12.81 4.80 -11.65
CA ARG A 416 14.06 5.04 -12.36
C ARG A 416 14.22 6.51 -12.75
N TYR A 417 13.15 7.17 -13.17
CA TYR A 417 13.14 8.60 -13.46
C TYR A 417 13.51 9.42 -12.20
N ILE A 418 12.83 9.17 -11.08
CA ILE A 418 13.10 9.84 -9.80
C ILE A 418 14.57 9.64 -9.37
N ALA A 419 15.08 8.41 -9.43
CA ALA A 419 16.46 8.10 -9.06
C ALA A 419 17.51 8.78 -9.96
N ALA A 420 17.18 8.98 -11.24
CA ALA A 420 18.09 9.56 -12.23
C ALA A 420 18.15 11.09 -12.21
N HIS A 421 17.27 11.77 -11.47
CA HIS A 421 17.16 13.23 -11.43
C HIS A 421 17.41 13.77 -10.01
N PRO A 422 18.68 14.07 -9.65
CA PRO A 422 19.05 14.44 -8.30
C PRO A 422 18.42 15.71 -7.73
N TRP A 423 17.80 16.57 -8.55
CA TRP A 423 17.02 17.71 -8.07
C TRP A 423 15.70 17.29 -7.41
N MET A 424 15.25 16.04 -7.57
CA MET A 424 14.23 15.44 -6.70
C MET A 424 14.89 14.82 -5.47
N GLN A 425 14.30 15.03 -4.30
CA GLN A 425 14.75 14.47 -3.02
C GLN A 425 13.69 13.52 -2.46
N PRO A 426 13.78 12.21 -2.77
CA PRO A 426 13.03 11.20 -2.05
C PRO A 426 13.33 11.27 -0.55
N LEU A 427 12.30 11.42 0.28
CA LEU A 427 12.45 11.57 1.73
C LEU A 427 12.59 10.22 2.44
N THR A 428 13.48 10.19 3.42
CA THR A 428 13.70 9.08 4.35
C THR A 428 13.00 9.33 5.69
N VAL A 429 13.02 8.32 6.57
CA VAL A 429 12.57 8.46 7.97
C VAL A 429 13.25 9.67 8.65
N ALA A 430 14.57 9.81 8.48
CA ALA A 430 15.34 10.88 9.10
C ALA A 430 14.88 12.26 8.62
N ASP A 431 14.62 12.41 7.31
CA ASP A 431 14.15 13.67 6.74
C ASP A 431 12.79 14.08 7.33
N LEU A 432 11.87 13.13 7.51
CA LEU A 432 10.54 13.40 8.08
C LEU A 432 10.60 13.94 9.51
N HIS A 433 11.57 13.50 10.33
CA HIS A 433 11.75 14.05 11.69
C HIS A 433 12.34 15.46 11.71
N THR A 434 12.99 15.88 10.63
CA THR A 434 13.53 17.25 10.53
C THR A 434 12.47 18.26 10.07
N LEU A 435 11.31 17.80 9.60
CA LEU A 435 10.21 18.67 9.19
C LEU A 435 9.72 19.51 10.37
N SER A 436 9.70 20.83 10.16
CA SER A 436 9.30 21.82 11.16
C SER A 436 8.14 22.67 10.64
N PRO A 437 6.91 22.13 10.55
CA PRO A 437 5.77 22.87 10.02
C PRO A 437 5.42 24.07 10.90
N THR A 438 5.16 25.21 10.24
CA THR A 438 4.73 26.46 10.89
C THR A 438 3.20 26.60 10.94
N SER A 439 2.47 25.86 10.10
CA SER A 439 1.02 25.88 10.07
C SER A 439 0.43 25.05 11.22
N SER A 440 -0.61 25.57 11.88
CA SER A 440 -1.42 24.77 12.79
C SER A 440 -2.41 23.93 11.99
N ALA A 441 -2.56 22.65 12.32
CA ALA A 441 -3.51 21.79 11.61
C ALA A 441 -4.95 22.33 11.74
N PRO A 442 -5.71 22.45 10.62
CA PRO A 442 -7.14 22.64 10.73
C PRO A 442 -7.75 21.44 11.47
N LEU A 443 -8.78 21.70 12.29
CA LEU A 443 -9.54 20.62 12.96
C LEU A 443 -10.05 19.63 11.91
N PRO A 444 -10.08 18.31 12.21
CA PRO A 444 -10.54 17.29 11.28
C PRO A 444 -11.94 17.62 10.72
N LEU A 445 -12.14 17.31 9.43
CA LEU A 445 -13.27 17.75 8.61
C LEU A 445 -14.65 17.18 9.01
N SER A 446 -14.75 16.35 10.04
CA SER A 446 -16.04 15.82 10.49
C SER A 446 -16.02 15.34 11.94
N SER A 447 -17.17 15.50 12.61
CA SER A 447 -17.48 14.77 13.84
C SER A 447 -17.90 13.36 13.46
N PRO A 448 -17.25 12.33 14.02
CA PRO A 448 -17.54 10.97 13.62
C PRO A 448 -18.81 10.44 14.30
N VAL A 449 -19.45 9.47 13.66
CA VAL A 449 -20.59 8.73 14.22
C VAL A 449 -20.09 7.32 14.59
N PRO A 450 -20.46 6.77 15.76
CA PRO A 450 -20.00 5.44 16.15
C PRO A 450 -20.63 4.30 15.33
N LEU A 451 -19.82 3.35 14.87
CA LEU A 451 -20.32 2.05 14.37
C LEU A 451 -20.80 1.13 15.49
N LEU A 452 -20.10 1.15 16.62
CA LEU A 452 -20.35 0.21 17.70
C LEU A 452 -21.59 0.70 18.48
N PRO A 453 -22.58 -0.17 18.72
CA PRO A 453 -23.70 0.20 19.56
C PRO A 453 -23.20 0.56 20.97
N ASN A 454 -23.87 1.50 21.64
CA ASN A 454 -23.53 1.94 23.01
C ASN A 454 -23.44 0.77 24.01
N SER A 455 -24.03 -0.39 23.70
CA SER A 455 -23.96 -1.63 24.48
C SER A 455 -22.53 -2.21 24.58
N LEU A 456 -21.65 -2.00 23.60
CA LEU A 456 -20.23 -2.41 23.70
C LEU A 456 -19.45 -1.56 24.72
N ASN A 457 -19.87 -0.31 24.98
CA ASN A 457 -19.31 0.50 26.07
C ASN A 457 -19.64 -0.07 27.45
N SER A 458 -20.64 -0.95 27.56
CA SER A 458 -21.05 -1.56 28.84
C SER A 458 -20.37 -2.89 29.17
N LEU A 459 -19.62 -3.48 28.22
CA LEU A 459 -19.02 -4.80 28.37
C LEU A 459 -17.49 -4.77 28.31
N SER A 460 -16.84 -5.21 29.39
CA SER A 460 -15.43 -5.64 29.46
C SER A 460 -14.34 -4.62 29.10
N GLU A 461 -14.62 -3.31 29.26
CA GLU A 461 -13.66 -2.23 29.02
C GLU A 461 -12.27 -2.54 29.64
N SER A 462 -12.25 -3.07 30.86
CA SER A 462 -11.01 -3.43 31.56
C SER A 462 -10.17 -4.51 30.85
N CYS A 463 -10.77 -5.54 30.26
CA CYS A 463 -10.05 -6.63 29.59
C CYS A 463 -9.67 -6.32 28.14
N LEU A 464 -10.28 -5.31 27.52
CA LEU A 464 -9.97 -4.88 26.15
C LEU A 464 -8.91 -3.76 26.09
N THR A 465 -8.61 -3.10 27.21
CA THR A 465 -7.59 -2.04 27.29
C THR A 465 -6.14 -2.53 27.06
N THR A 466 -5.21 -1.57 26.90
CA THR A 466 -3.76 -1.79 26.68
C THR A 466 -3.05 -2.51 27.82
N SER A 467 -3.60 -2.47 29.03
CA SER A 467 -3.07 -3.16 30.19
C SER A 467 -4.11 -4.17 30.66
N LEU A 468 -4.07 -5.41 30.14
CA LEU A 468 -4.85 -6.52 30.67
C LEU A 468 -4.61 -6.58 32.19
N PRO A 469 -5.62 -6.26 33.02
CA PRO A 469 -5.51 -6.46 34.46
C PRO A 469 -5.18 -7.93 34.72
N ASP A 470 -4.49 -8.26 35.82
CA ASP A 470 -4.19 -9.66 36.16
C ASP A 470 -5.48 -10.52 36.27
N SER A 471 -6.64 -9.90 36.53
CA SER A 471 -7.95 -10.56 36.49
C SER A 471 -8.40 -11.03 35.10
N CYS A 472 -7.88 -10.43 34.03
CA CYS A 472 -8.17 -10.79 32.64
C CYS A 472 -7.11 -11.73 32.03
N LYS A 473 -6.03 -12.05 32.78
CA LYS A 473 -5.14 -13.20 32.50
C LYS A 473 -5.81 -14.49 32.98
N SER A 474 -7.09 -14.64 32.65
CA SER A 474 -7.92 -15.79 32.95
C SER A 474 -7.87 -16.77 31.78
N ILE A 475 -8.50 -17.93 31.94
CA ILE A 475 -8.70 -18.89 30.86
C ILE A 475 -9.46 -18.28 29.65
N GLY A 476 -10.19 -17.16 29.84
CA GLY A 476 -10.94 -16.46 28.80
C GLY A 476 -10.13 -15.45 27.98
N ALA A 477 -8.86 -15.20 28.30
CA ALA A 477 -8.05 -14.17 27.63
C ALA A 477 -8.03 -14.26 26.09
N PRO A 478 -7.90 -15.45 25.46
CA PRO A 478 -7.94 -15.56 23.99
C PRO A 478 -9.26 -15.11 23.36
N LEU A 479 -10.38 -15.23 24.08
CA LEU A 479 -11.71 -14.84 23.59
C LEU A 479 -11.92 -13.32 23.64
N TYR A 480 -11.37 -12.63 24.64
CA TYR A 480 -11.32 -11.16 24.62
C TYR A 480 -10.47 -10.64 23.45
N LEU A 481 -9.36 -11.32 23.15
CA LEU A 481 -8.55 -11.01 21.99
C LEU A 481 -9.32 -11.27 20.68
N ALA A 482 -10.05 -12.38 20.58
CA ALA A 482 -10.91 -12.66 19.42
C ALA A 482 -12.00 -11.59 19.22
N ALA A 483 -12.63 -11.12 20.30
CA ALA A 483 -13.61 -10.03 20.26
C ALA A 483 -12.99 -8.71 19.77
N TRP A 484 -11.78 -8.38 20.26
CA TRP A 484 -11.05 -7.21 19.80
C TRP A 484 -10.66 -7.30 18.32
N GLN A 485 -10.18 -8.47 17.88
CA GLN A 485 -9.85 -8.71 16.47
C GLN A 485 -11.08 -8.61 15.55
N HIS A 486 -12.24 -9.10 16.00
CA HIS A 486 -13.51 -8.89 15.29
C HIS A 486 -13.87 -7.40 15.25
N THR A 487 -13.66 -6.66 16.34
CA THR A 487 -13.86 -5.20 16.32
C THR A 487 -12.98 -4.56 15.24
N LEU A 488 -11.71 -4.93 15.15
CA LEU A 488 -10.80 -4.42 14.11
C LEU A 488 -11.21 -4.82 12.70
N SER A 489 -11.76 -6.02 12.48
CA SER A 489 -12.20 -6.48 11.15
C SER A 489 -13.36 -5.65 10.59
N LEU A 490 -14.22 -5.10 11.45
CA LEU A 490 -15.27 -4.15 11.05
C LEU A 490 -14.69 -2.84 10.48
N TYR A 491 -13.44 -2.50 10.76
CA TYR A 491 -12.76 -1.31 10.22
C TYR A 491 -11.75 -1.65 9.12
N ALA A 492 -11.57 -2.92 8.77
CA ALA A 492 -10.53 -3.33 7.84
C ALA A 492 -10.77 -2.76 6.43
N PRO A 493 -9.76 -2.36 5.65
CA PRO A 493 -9.96 -1.81 4.31
C PRO A 493 -10.42 -2.88 3.29
N LEU A 494 -11.30 -2.51 2.35
CA LEU A 494 -11.78 -3.43 1.30
C LEU A 494 -11.83 -2.74 -0.07
N PRO A 495 -10.71 -2.60 -0.79
CA PRO A 495 -10.65 -1.84 -2.05
C PRO A 495 -11.13 -2.66 -3.27
N PRO A 496 -11.90 -2.06 -4.20
CA PRO A 496 -12.47 -0.71 -4.12
C PRO A 496 -13.56 -0.66 -3.04
N GLU A 497 -13.61 0.43 -2.29
CA GLU A 497 -14.49 0.56 -1.12
C GLU A 497 -15.89 1.05 -1.53
N PRO A 498 -16.93 0.19 -1.48
CA PRO A 498 -18.27 0.57 -1.89
C PRO A 498 -18.94 1.48 -0.86
N ALA A 499 -19.78 2.41 -1.31
CA ALA A 499 -20.47 3.36 -0.42
C ALA A 499 -21.36 2.66 0.63
N GLN A 500 -21.86 1.46 0.34
CA GLN A 500 -22.72 0.65 1.20
C GLN A 500 -21.96 -0.08 2.31
N LEU A 501 -20.63 -0.17 2.25
CA LEU A 501 -19.83 -1.01 3.13
C LEU A 501 -19.99 -0.66 4.61
N GLY A 502 -20.09 0.62 4.95
CA GLY A 502 -20.34 1.06 6.33
C GLY A 502 -21.69 0.57 6.86
N ALA A 503 -22.75 0.65 6.05
CA ALA A 503 -24.07 0.16 6.42
C ALA A 503 -24.11 -1.36 6.54
N LEU A 504 -23.38 -2.07 5.67
CA LEU A 504 -23.22 -3.52 5.77
C LEU A 504 -22.55 -3.92 7.09
N ARG A 505 -21.43 -3.27 7.45
CA ARG A 505 -20.70 -3.55 8.70
C ARG A 505 -21.53 -3.33 9.95
N ALA A 506 -22.39 -2.30 9.94
CA ALA A 506 -23.29 -2.05 11.05
C ALA A 506 -24.24 -3.23 11.33
N ARG A 507 -24.57 -4.06 10.32
CA ARG A 507 -25.39 -5.28 10.49
C ARG A 507 -24.68 -6.38 11.27
N TYR A 508 -23.35 -6.44 11.20
CA TYR A 508 -22.55 -7.48 11.86
C TYR A 508 -21.88 -7.01 13.15
N ALA A 509 -21.97 -5.72 13.49
CA ALA A 509 -21.26 -5.13 14.62
C ALA A 509 -21.62 -5.78 15.97
N GLY A 510 -22.88 -6.23 16.13
CA GLY A 510 -23.33 -6.93 17.33
C GLY A 510 -22.57 -8.24 17.59
N GLN A 511 -22.19 -8.97 16.54
CA GLN A 511 -21.58 -10.30 16.64
C GLN A 511 -20.22 -10.32 17.35
N VAL A 512 -19.61 -9.17 17.65
CA VAL A 512 -18.51 -9.05 18.62
C VAL A 512 -18.92 -9.63 20.00
N GLY A 513 -20.19 -9.49 20.37
CA GLY A 513 -20.79 -10.00 21.59
C GLY A 513 -20.65 -11.51 21.77
N LEU A 514 -20.64 -12.29 20.68
CA LEU A 514 -20.52 -13.76 20.73
C LEU A 514 -19.24 -14.21 21.46
N SER A 515 -18.10 -13.59 21.13
CA SER A 515 -16.81 -13.89 21.77
C SER A 515 -16.76 -13.36 23.22
N LEU A 516 -17.42 -12.24 23.51
CA LEU A 516 -17.52 -11.70 24.87
C LEU A 516 -18.40 -12.57 25.78
N ALA A 517 -19.51 -13.09 25.27
CA ALA A 517 -20.38 -14.04 25.96
C ALA A 517 -19.61 -15.34 26.26
N ALA A 518 -18.84 -15.83 25.29
CA ALA A 518 -18.00 -17.00 25.46
C ALA A 518 -16.88 -16.78 26.50
N ALA A 519 -16.24 -15.61 26.53
CA ALA A 519 -15.24 -15.28 27.53
C ALA A 519 -15.80 -15.37 28.96
N LYS A 520 -16.99 -14.79 29.19
CA LYS A 520 -17.69 -14.86 30.49
C LYS A 520 -18.05 -16.29 30.88
N TRP A 521 -18.51 -17.10 29.92
CA TRP A 521 -18.77 -18.52 30.17
C TRP A 521 -17.49 -19.27 30.53
N ALA A 522 -16.37 -19.03 29.85
CA ALA A 522 -15.11 -19.72 30.10
C ALA A 522 -14.58 -19.48 31.52
N GLU A 523 -14.80 -18.29 32.06
CA GLU A 523 -14.43 -17.91 33.43
C GLU A 523 -15.30 -18.59 34.50
N LYS A 524 -16.59 -18.77 34.22
CA LYS A 524 -17.54 -19.41 35.14
C LYS A 524 -18.48 -20.32 34.35
N PRO A 525 -18.01 -21.51 33.94
CA PRO A 525 -18.79 -22.37 33.08
C PRO A 525 -19.91 -23.02 33.89
N SER A 526 -21.11 -23.04 33.32
CA SER A 526 -22.29 -23.61 33.95
C SER A 526 -23.18 -24.27 32.90
N PRO A 527 -23.74 -25.46 33.16
CA PRO A 527 -24.72 -26.07 32.28
C PRO A 527 -25.90 -25.14 32.02
N ARG A 528 -26.28 -24.99 30.75
CA ARG A 528 -27.36 -24.11 30.30
C ARG A 528 -27.99 -24.66 29.03
N ALA A 529 -29.32 -24.61 28.96
CA ALA A 529 -30.10 -24.92 27.77
C ALA A 529 -31.35 -24.04 27.81
N ASP A 530 -31.35 -22.93 27.08
CA ASP A 530 -32.47 -21.98 27.00
C ASP A 530 -32.31 -21.02 25.80
N CYS A 531 -33.32 -20.19 25.54
CA CYS A 531 -33.29 -19.15 24.49
C CYS A 531 -33.71 -17.81 25.09
N LEU A 532 -32.94 -17.34 26.09
CA LEU A 532 -33.34 -16.21 26.97
C LEU A 532 -32.34 -15.04 26.98
N THR A 533 -31.24 -15.12 26.26
CA THR A 533 -30.21 -14.07 26.23
C THR A 533 -29.90 -13.65 24.82
N ASP A 534 -29.38 -12.44 24.70
CA ASP A 534 -28.93 -11.79 23.47
C ASP A 534 -27.38 -11.71 23.44
N PRO A 535 -26.65 -12.83 23.24
CA PRO A 535 -25.20 -12.81 23.11
C PRO A 535 -24.69 -12.08 21.87
N ASP A 536 -25.44 -11.93 20.78
CA ASP A 536 -24.98 -11.24 19.57
C ASP A 536 -25.41 -9.77 19.46
N LEU A 537 -26.10 -9.25 20.47
CA LEU A 537 -26.41 -7.84 20.70
C LEU A 537 -27.22 -7.19 19.58
N ASP A 538 -28.02 -7.97 18.85
CA ASP A 538 -28.92 -7.49 17.81
C ASP A 538 -30.31 -7.08 18.36
N GLY A 539 -30.58 -7.39 19.63
CA GLY A 539 -31.84 -7.12 20.33
C GLY A 539 -32.84 -8.29 20.33
N GLN A 540 -32.49 -9.42 19.72
CA GLN A 540 -33.24 -10.68 19.76
C GLN A 540 -32.63 -11.62 20.80
N SER A 541 -33.20 -12.81 20.99
CA SER A 541 -32.67 -13.77 21.96
C SER A 541 -32.26 -15.04 21.25
N GLU A 542 -31.02 -15.45 21.50
CA GLU A 542 -30.41 -16.63 20.90
C GLU A 542 -30.55 -17.83 21.83
N CYS A 543 -30.67 -19.01 21.23
CA CYS A 543 -30.61 -20.26 21.97
C CYS A 543 -29.16 -20.58 22.35
N VAL A 544 -28.95 -21.03 23.58
CA VAL A 544 -27.65 -21.39 24.14
C VAL A 544 -27.69 -22.81 24.67
N LEU A 545 -26.71 -23.62 24.26
CA LEU A 545 -26.45 -24.93 24.83
C LEU A 545 -25.03 -24.97 25.40
N ALA A 546 -24.90 -25.13 26.72
CA ALA A 546 -23.61 -25.06 27.41
C ALA A 546 -23.45 -26.15 28.48
N SER A 547 -22.20 -26.51 28.74
CA SER A 547 -21.74 -27.40 29.82
C SER A 547 -20.53 -26.78 30.53
N ASP A 548 -19.84 -27.57 31.36
CA ASP A 548 -18.53 -27.20 31.93
C ASP A 548 -17.39 -27.20 30.89
N LYS A 549 -17.61 -27.86 29.73
CA LYS A 549 -16.62 -28.07 28.67
C LYS A 549 -16.96 -27.43 27.32
N PHE A 550 -18.23 -27.25 27.00
CA PHE A 550 -18.64 -26.74 25.68
C PHE A 550 -19.65 -25.62 25.81
N LEU A 551 -19.61 -24.69 24.85
CA LEU A 551 -20.61 -23.65 24.65
C LEU A 551 -20.95 -23.59 23.16
N ALA A 552 -22.23 -23.63 22.85
CA ALA A 552 -22.78 -23.46 21.52
C ALA A 552 -23.90 -22.40 21.57
N ILE A 553 -23.84 -21.45 20.64
CA ILE A 553 -24.82 -20.35 20.51
C ILE A 553 -25.48 -20.45 19.14
N PHE A 554 -26.80 -20.39 19.11
CA PHE A 554 -27.62 -20.68 17.96
C PHE A 554 -28.54 -19.52 17.62
N ASP A 555 -28.86 -19.42 16.34
CA ASP A 555 -29.79 -18.47 15.78
C ASP A 555 -31.01 -19.23 15.24
N ASP A 556 -32.19 -18.74 15.58
CA ASP A 556 -33.46 -19.33 15.14
C ASP A 556 -33.64 -19.19 13.63
N SER A 557 -33.06 -18.15 13.03
CA SER A 557 -33.00 -17.97 11.57
C SER A 557 -32.11 -19.03 10.94
N GLY A 558 -32.73 -19.95 10.20
CA GLY A 558 -32.09 -21.13 9.65
C GLY A 558 -31.78 -22.21 10.69
N GLY A 559 -32.17 -22.05 11.96
CA GLY A 559 -31.87 -23.00 13.05
C GLY A 559 -30.37 -23.33 13.16
N ARG A 560 -29.51 -22.33 12.99
CA ARG A 560 -28.08 -22.52 12.72
C ARG A 560 -27.24 -22.35 13.97
N LEU A 561 -26.06 -22.97 13.97
CA LEU A 561 -25.05 -22.80 15.01
C LEU A 561 -24.12 -21.63 14.62
N LEU A 562 -24.17 -20.51 15.33
CA LEU A 562 -23.33 -19.35 15.04
C LEU A 562 -21.87 -19.61 15.42
N VAL A 563 -21.66 -20.06 16.66
CA VAL A 563 -20.32 -20.27 17.24
C VAL A 563 -20.32 -21.47 18.17
N MET A 564 -19.17 -22.14 18.23
CA MET A 564 -18.93 -23.23 19.19
C MET A 564 -17.55 -23.06 19.82
N TYR A 565 -17.49 -23.25 21.13
CA TYR A 565 -16.27 -23.18 21.94
C TYR A 565 -16.10 -24.43 22.78
N SER A 566 -14.85 -24.77 23.09
CA SER A 566 -14.50 -25.82 24.04
C SER A 566 -13.57 -25.29 25.13
N ARG A 567 -13.60 -25.92 26.29
CA ARG A 567 -12.77 -25.60 27.45
C ARG A 567 -12.03 -26.85 27.89
N SER A 568 -10.72 -26.73 27.98
CA SER A 568 -9.80 -27.77 28.42
C SER A 568 -9.07 -27.31 29.70
N ILE A 569 -8.10 -28.11 30.16
CA ILE A 569 -7.19 -27.68 31.22
C ILE A 569 -6.18 -26.64 30.72
N ASP A 570 -5.86 -26.69 29.42
CA ASP A 570 -4.84 -25.87 28.76
C ASP A 570 -5.39 -24.52 28.29
N GLY A 571 -6.71 -24.39 28.16
CA GLY A 571 -7.30 -23.13 27.75
C GLY A 571 -8.77 -23.23 27.33
N VAL A 572 -9.20 -22.18 26.65
CA VAL A 572 -10.45 -22.14 25.89
C VAL A 572 -10.13 -22.09 24.41
N HIS A 573 -10.92 -22.77 23.61
CA HIS A 573 -10.70 -22.90 22.17
C HIS A 573 -11.96 -22.53 21.40
N GLN A 574 -11.81 -21.77 20.33
CA GLN A 574 -12.90 -21.52 19.37
C GLN A 574 -12.85 -22.59 18.30
N LEU A 575 -14.01 -23.10 17.86
CA LEU A 575 -14.10 -24.22 16.91
C LEU A 575 -14.86 -23.83 15.63
N ILE A 576 -15.96 -23.09 15.78
CA ILE A 576 -16.84 -22.63 14.69
C ILE A 576 -16.99 -21.12 14.79
N ALA A 577 -16.99 -20.45 13.64
CA ALA A 577 -17.19 -19.01 13.53
C ALA A 577 -17.88 -18.62 12.22
N PRO A 578 -18.69 -17.55 12.22
CA PRO A 578 -19.12 -16.93 10.97
C PRO A 578 -17.93 -16.18 10.32
N SER A 579 -17.96 -16.03 8.99
CA SER A 579 -16.91 -15.33 8.25
C SER A 579 -16.80 -13.85 8.60
N SER A 580 -17.92 -13.23 9.00
CA SER A 580 -18.01 -11.84 9.47
C SER A 580 -17.04 -11.54 10.62
N GLN A 581 -16.66 -12.55 11.43
CA GLN A 581 -15.64 -12.39 12.48
C GLN A 581 -14.28 -11.94 11.90
N PHE A 582 -13.97 -12.32 10.65
CA PHE A 582 -12.68 -12.08 10.01
C PHE A 582 -12.72 -10.98 8.96
N ILE A 583 -13.82 -10.88 8.22
CA ILE A 583 -14.03 -9.85 7.19
C ILE A 583 -15.52 -9.76 6.82
N VAL A 584 -15.99 -8.55 6.52
CA VAL A 584 -17.36 -8.27 6.06
C VAL A 584 -17.31 -7.69 4.65
N GLY A 585 -18.18 -8.18 3.76
CA GLY A 585 -18.35 -7.66 2.40
C GLY A 585 -17.55 -8.39 1.33
N LEU A 586 -17.35 -9.70 1.44
CA LEU A 586 -16.58 -10.45 0.43
C LEU A 586 -17.37 -10.71 -0.85
N ALA A 587 -18.71 -10.71 -0.80
CA ALA A 587 -19.52 -10.82 -2.02
C ALA A 587 -19.43 -9.55 -2.89
N ASP A 588 -19.83 -9.71 -4.15
CA ASP A 588 -20.04 -8.58 -5.05
C ASP A 588 -20.98 -7.55 -4.40
N PRO A 589 -20.57 -6.27 -4.25
CA PRO A 589 -21.38 -5.24 -3.61
C PRO A 589 -22.76 -5.03 -4.21
N SER A 590 -22.95 -5.36 -5.50
CA SER A 590 -24.25 -5.29 -6.17
C SER A 590 -25.25 -6.34 -5.69
N THR A 591 -24.78 -7.38 -5.00
CA THR A 591 -25.60 -8.47 -4.47
C THR A 591 -25.98 -8.27 -3.01
N TRP A 592 -25.43 -7.27 -2.32
CA TRP A 592 -25.73 -7.01 -0.92
C TRP A 592 -27.19 -6.58 -0.73
N ASP A 593 -27.86 -7.18 0.25
CA ASP A 593 -29.23 -6.82 0.63
C ASP A 593 -29.23 -6.22 2.04
N LEU A 594 -29.10 -4.89 2.13
CA LEU A 594 -29.12 -4.18 3.40
C LEU A 594 -30.48 -4.22 4.12
N SER A 595 -31.54 -4.70 3.45
CA SER A 595 -32.85 -4.88 4.07
C SER A 595 -32.98 -6.21 4.79
N ALA A 596 -32.14 -7.20 4.45
CA ALA A 596 -32.07 -8.45 5.16
C ALA A 596 -31.47 -8.21 6.57
N PRO A 597 -32.11 -8.72 7.64
CA PRO A 597 -31.59 -8.58 9.01
C PRO A 597 -30.25 -9.33 9.13
N GLU A 598 -30.24 -10.60 8.71
CA GLU A 598 -29.07 -11.44 8.58
C GLU A 598 -28.85 -11.76 7.09
N GLY A 599 -27.61 -12.01 6.67
CA GLY A 599 -27.35 -12.35 5.28
C GLY A 599 -27.28 -11.18 4.32
N ALA A 600 -27.14 -9.98 4.84
CA ALA A 600 -26.93 -8.79 4.02
C ALA A 600 -25.72 -8.91 3.08
N ASP A 601 -24.77 -9.80 3.42
CA ASP A 601 -23.70 -10.28 2.55
C ASP A 601 -24.00 -11.74 2.13
N PRO A 602 -24.50 -11.99 0.91
CA PRO A 602 -24.87 -13.34 0.46
C PRO A 602 -23.66 -14.27 0.27
N GLY A 603 -22.44 -13.73 0.21
CA GLY A 603 -21.20 -14.53 0.13
C GLY A 603 -20.59 -14.86 1.49
N GLY A 604 -21.19 -14.37 2.58
CA GLY A 604 -20.76 -14.70 3.93
C GLY A 604 -21.13 -16.13 4.33
N MET A 605 -20.32 -16.72 5.21
CA MET A 605 -20.67 -17.93 5.96
C MET A 605 -21.21 -17.51 7.33
N HIS A 606 -22.50 -17.71 7.57
CA HIS A 606 -23.21 -17.09 8.71
C HIS A 606 -23.40 -18.01 9.92
N GLY A 607 -22.74 -19.17 9.88
CA GLY A 607 -22.83 -20.22 10.90
C GLY A 607 -22.81 -21.61 10.26
N ALA A 608 -22.84 -22.63 11.10
CA ALA A 608 -22.96 -24.03 10.68
C ALA A 608 -24.42 -24.47 10.64
N PHE A 609 -24.72 -25.49 9.82
CA PHE A 609 -26.02 -26.20 9.81
C PHE A 609 -27.24 -25.41 9.31
N ALA A 610 -27.02 -24.33 8.56
CA ALA A 610 -28.08 -23.78 7.71
C ALA A 610 -28.37 -24.77 6.57
N ASP A 611 -29.64 -25.12 6.38
CA ASP A 611 -30.10 -26.21 5.51
C ASP A 611 -31.31 -25.82 4.63
N SER A 612 -31.86 -24.62 4.82
CA SER A 612 -32.99 -24.09 4.06
C SER A 612 -32.55 -23.26 2.85
N SER A 613 -33.44 -23.12 1.86
CA SER A 613 -33.26 -22.21 0.72
C SER A 613 -34.46 -21.26 0.64
N PRO A 614 -34.35 -20.02 1.16
CA PRO A 614 -33.13 -19.35 1.61
C PRO A 614 -32.65 -19.83 3.01
N PRO A 615 -31.35 -19.67 3.34
CA PRO A 615 -30.76 -20.15 4.61
C PRO A 615 -31.25 -19.40 5.87
N TRP A 616 -32.16 -18.46 5.70
CA TRP A 616 -32.71 -17.55 6.72
C TRP A 616 -34.13 -17.90 7.15
N GLU A 617 -34.65 -19.06 6.72
CA GLU A 617 -36.00 -19.47 7.08
C GLU A 617 -36.08 -19.73 8.59
N PRO A 618 -36.99 -19.10 9.34
CA PRO A 618 -37.01 -19.21 10.79
C PRO A 618 -37.45 -20.61 11.23
N TYR A 619 -36.66 -21.26 12.07
CA TYR A 619 -37.01 -22.52 12.71
C TYR A 619 -37.62 -22.28 14.08
N GLN A 620 -38.47 -23.20 14.53
CA GLN A 620 -38.98 -23.19 15.90
C GLN A 620 -38.08 -24.00 16.82
N ALA A 621 -37.50 -23.34 17.83
CA ALA A 621 -36.70 -23.98 18.87
C ALA A 621 -37.59 -24.68 19.92
N THR A 622 -37.22 -25.90 20.30
CA THR A 622 -37.70 -26.60 21.49
C THR A 622 -36.52 -27.02 22.34
N VAL A 623 -36.50 -26.57 23.59
CA VAL A 623 -35.40 -26.78 24.52
C VAL A 623 -35.69 -27.96 25.45
N SER A 624 -34.70 -28.84 25.62
CA SER A 624 -34.69 -29.88 26.64
C SER A 624 -33.51 -29.68 27.60
N SER A 625 -33.34 -30.54 28.62
CA SER A 625 -32.28 -30.39 29.63
C SER A 625 -30.85 -30.41 29.06
N ASN A 626 -30.62 -31.06 27.91
CA ASN A 626 -29.29 -31.19 27.29
C ASN A 626 -29.32 -31.18 25.76
N SER A 627 -30.47 -30.85 25.16
CA SER A 627 -30.62 -30.78 23.72
C SER A 627 -31.44 -29.58 23.29
N LEU A 628 -31.21 -29.16 22.06
CA LEU A 628 -31.99 -28.13 21.37
C LEU A 628 -32.48 -28.74 20.05
N THR A 629 -33.80 -28.74 19.85
CA THR A 629 -34.40 -29.23 18.61
C THR A 629 -34.97 -28.05 17.84
N TYR A 630 -34.56 -27.90 16.60
CA TYR A 630 -35.13 -26.97 15.64
C TYR A 630 -36.02 -27.74 14.65
N THR A 631 -37.22 -27.22 14.42
CA THR A 631 -38.17 -27.79 13.44
C THR A 631 -38.54 -26.72 12.42
N SER A 632 -38.47 -27.08 11.13
CA SER A 632 -38.81 -26.18 10.02
C SER A 632 -40.30 -25.80 10.04
N PRO A 633 -40.69 -24.65 9.46
CA PRO A 633 -42.10 -24.23 9.43
C PRO A 633 -43.06 -25.25 8.79
N ASP A 634 -42.58 -25.99 7.78
CA ASP A 634 -43.32 -27.04 7.09
C ASP A 634 -43.28 -28.41 7.80
N GLN A 635 -42.53 -28.52 8.90
CA GLN A 635 -42.30 -29.71 9.70
C GLN A 635 -41.65 -30.89 8.94
N ARG A 636 -41.03 -30.64 7.78
CA ARG A 636 -40.37 -31.67 6.97
C ARG A 636 -38.93 -31.95 7.39
N THR A 637 -38.32 -30.99 8.08
CA THR A 637 -36.96 -31.05 8.58
C THR A 637 -36.93 -30.76 10.07
N SER A 638 -36.27 -31.62 10.83
CA SER A 638 -35.94 -31.38 12.23
C SER A 638 -34.48 -31.73 12.47
N LYS A 639 -33.79 -30.88 13.24
CA LYS A 639 -32.41 -31.09 13.66
C LYS A 639 -32.29 -30.96 15.16
N THR A 640 -31.71 -31.97 15.79
CA THR A 640 -31.55 -32.04 17.24
C THR A 640 -30.07 -31.98 17.60
N PHE A 641 -29.70 -30.89 18.25
CA PHE A 641 -28.36 -30.62 18.77
C PHE A 641 -28.23 -31.17 20.19
N ILE A 642 -27.21 -31.98 20.44
CA ILE A 642 -26.99 -32.67 21.73
C ILE A 642 -25.53 -32.50 22.12
N LEU A 643 -25.28 -31.87 23.28
CA LEU A 643 -23.92 -31.86 23.84
C LEU A 643 -23.54 -33.25 24.33
N THR A 644 -22.38 -33.72 23.89
CA THR A 644 -21.76 -34.97 24.33
C THR A 644 -20.59 -34.69 25.26
N PRO A 645 -20.04 -35.69 25.97
CA PRO A 645 -18.82 -35.51 26.75
C PRO A 645 -17.59 -35.07 25.94
N HIS A 646 -17.63 -35.24 24.61
CA HIS A 646 -16.52 -35.01 23.69
C HIS A 646 -16.79 -33.93 22.64
N GLY A 647 -17.98 -33.34 22.60
CA GLY A 647 -18.32 -32.26 21.66
C GLY A 647 -19.81 -32.13 21.43
N LEU A 648 -20.23 -32.14 20.16
CA LEU A 648 -21.61 -31.87 19.75
C LEU A 648 -22.07 -32.93 18.74
N ARG A 649 -23.24 -33.52 18.97
CA ARG A 649 -23.92 -34.37 18.01
C ARG A 649 -25.14 -33.64 17.47
N VAL A 650 -25.38 -33.77 16.17
CA VAL A 650 -26.55 -33.24 15.48
C VAL A 650 -27.21 -34.38 14.73
N ASP A 651 -28.44 -34.70 15.12
CA ASP A 651 -29.27 -35.70 14.44
C ASP A 651 -30.29 -34.98 13.55
N TYR A 652 -30.24 -35.27 12.25
CA TYR A 652 -31.18 -34.77 11.26
C TYR A 652 -32.26 -35.80 10.97
N ASN A 653 -33.51 -35.35 11.05
CA ASN A 653 -34.67 -36.04 10.51
C ASN A 653 -35.20 -35.20 9.34
N SER A 654 -35.04 -35.68 8.11
CA SER A 654 -35.44 -34.93 6.92
C SER A 654 -36.00 -35.87 5.86
N THR A 655 -37.10 -35.44 5.26
CA THR A 655 -37.64 -36.06 4.05
C THR A 655 -37.11 -35.45 2.76
N ASP A 656 -36.35 -34.36 2.87
CA ASP A 656 -35.77 -33.62 1.75
C ASP A 656 -34.25 -33.81 1.66
N PRO A 657 -33.67 -33.74 0.45
CA PRO A 657 -32.23 -33.66 0.28
C PRO A 657 -31.69 -32.41 0.96
N LEU A 658 -30.62 -32.57 1.71
CA LEU A 658 -29.99 -31.49 2.47
C LEU A 658 -28.54 -31.28 2.01
N HIS A 659 -28.14 -30.02 1.97
CA HIS A 659 -26.76 -29.56 1.84
C HIS A 659 -26.49 -28.60 2.98
N ILE A 660 -25.50 -28.91 3.81
CA ILE A 660 -25.12 -28.09 4.95
C ILE A 660 -23.67 -27.68 4.88
N GLN A 661 -23.39 -26.50 5.40
CA GLN A 661 -22.05 -25.93 5.51
C GLN A 661 -21.66 -25.80 6.98
N ILE A 662 -20.38 -26.01 7.28
CA ILE A 662 -19.79 -25.91 8.61
C ILE A 662 -18.45 -25.15 8.48
N PRO A 663 -18.40 -23.85 8.83
CA PRO A 663 -17.17 -23.08 8.85
C PRO A 663 -16.37 -23.37 10.13
N LEU A 664 -15.34 -24.22 10.03
CA LEU A 664 -14.40 -24.45 11.13
C LEU A 664 -13.39 -23.30 11.19
N ALA A 665 -13.27 -22.68 12.36
CA ALA A 665 -12.29 -21.65 12.66
C ALA A 665 -11.62 -21.94 14.00
N ILE A 666 -10.67 -22.89 13.98
CA ILE A 666 -9.97 -23.31 15.20
C ILE A 666 -8.94 -22.27 15.62
N ASP A 667 -9.11 -21.76 16.85
CA ASP A 667 -8.24 -20.77 17.52
C ASP A 667 -7.71 -19.68 16.58
N PRO A 668 -8.59 -18.84 16.00
CA PRO A 668 -8.24 -17.92 14.93
C PRO A 668 -7.20 -16.85 15.32
N TRP A 669 -6.95 -16.64 16.61
CA TRP A 669 -5.93 -15.73 17.12
C TRP A 669 -4.49 -16.23 16.88
N GLU A 670 -4.28 -17.49 16.52
CA GLU A 670 -2.95 -18.05 16.27
C GLU A 670 -2.31 -17.55 14.97
N ARG A 671 -3.11 -16.94 14.08
CA ARG A 671 -2.63 -16.37 12.80
C ARG A 671 -1.66 -15.21 12.95
N PHE A 672 -1.58 -14.57 14.12
CA PHE A 672 -0.75 -13.38 14.32
C PHE A 672 0.70 -13.70 14.75
N GLY A 673 1.16 -14.93 14.51
CA GLY A 673 2.53 -15.36 14.71
C GLY A 673 3.19 -15.87 13.40
N PRO A 674 4.54 -15.92 13.32
CA PRO A 674 5.25 -16.41 12.14
C PRO A 674 4.99 -17.89 11.86
N GLY A 675 4.85 -18.24 10.59
CA GLY A 675 4.63 -19.61 10.14
C GLY A 675 3.26 -20.20 10.53
N TRP A 676 2.31 -19.36 10.93
CA TRP A 676 1.03 -19.79 11.49
C TRP A 676 0.27 -20.75 10.57
N GLY A 677 0.26 -20.49 9.26
CA GLY A 677 -0.51 -21.28 8.29
C GLY A 677 -0.06 -22.74 8.22
N ASN A 678 1.22 -23.01 8.49
CA ASN A 678 1.78 -24.37 8.48
C ASN A 678 1.40 -25.20 9.72
N ARG A 679 0.85 -24.56 10.76
CA ARG A 679 0.39 -25.25 11.97
C ARG A 679 -0.99 -25.88 11.80
N TYR A 680 -1.72 -25.50 10.75
CA TYR A 680 -3.04 -26.06 10.44
C TYR A 680 -2.89 -27.23 9.48
N SER A 681 -3.58 -28.34 9.75
CA SER A 681 -3.61 -29.47 8.82
C SER A 681 -4.89 -30.28 8.92
N GLY A 682 -5.25 -30.91 7.82
CA GLY A 682 -6.46 -31.70 7.68
C GLY A 682 -6.17 -33.10 7.15
N GLU A 683 -6.91 -34.08 7.65
CA GLU A 683 -6.82 -35.48 7.23
C GLU A 683 -8.19 -36.15 7.20
N PHE A 684 -8.45 -36.96 6.17
CA PHE A 684 -9.66 -37.80 6.16
C PHE A 684 -9.47 -39.00 7.08
N THR A 685 -10.48 -39.29 7.91
CA THR A 685 -10.53 -40.46 8.78
C THR A 685 -11.46 -41.52 8.20
N SER A 686 -11.57 -42.69 8.83
CA SER A 686 -12.46 -43.76 8.36
C SER A 686 -13.95 -43.42 8.39
N GLY A 687 -14.34 -42.35 9.10
CA GLY A 687 -15.75 -41.96 9.28
C GLY A 687 -16.01 -40.46 9.13
N GLY A 688 -15.04 -39.69 8.61
CA GLY A 688 -15.15 -38.24 8.58
C GLY A 688 -13.87 -37.52 8.16
N TRP A 689 -13.69 -36.32 8.69
CA TRP A 689 -12.52 -35.47 8.45
C TRP A 689 -12.07 -34.80 9.74
N SER A 690 -10.76 -34.78 9.96
CA SER A 690 -10.11 -34.19 11.13
C SER A 690 -9.38 -32.92 10.72
N TRP A 691 -9.66 -31.82 11.41
CA TRP A 691 -8.95 -30.56 11.32
C TRP A 691 -8.20 -30.29 12.61
N ARG A 692 -6.88 -30.04 12.53
CA ARG A 692 -6.02 -29.86 13.69
C ARG A 692 -5.16 -28.61 13.59
N LEU A 693 -4.92 -28.01 14.75
CA LEU A 693 -3.91 -26.99 14.98
C LEU A 693 -2.78 -27.61 15.82
N ASP A 694 -1.54 -27.54 15.33
CA ASP A 694 -0.38 -28.02 16.08
C ASP A 694 -0.23 -27.25 17.41
N GLY A 695 -0.24 -28.00 18.52
CA GLY A 695 -0.22 -27.45 19.88
C GLY A 695 -1.57 -26.85 20.33
N GLY A 696 -2.67 -27.18 19.65
CA GLY A 696 -4.01 -26.68 19.92
C GLY A 696 -5.08 -27.77 19.78
N PRO A 697 -6.34 -27.38 19.51
CA PRO A 697 -7.44 -28.32 19.39
C PRO A 697 -7.41 -29.08 18.05
N ARG A 698 -7.93 -30.29 18.10
CA ARG A 698 -8.31 -31.13 16.97
C ARG A 698 -9.82 -31.34 16.99
N VAL A 699 -10.46 -31.07 15.86
CA VAL A 699 -11.89 -31.29 15.63
C VAL A 699 -12.05 -32.35 14.56
N GLU A 700 -12.63 -33.49 14.92
CA GLU A 700 -13.06 -34.50 13.96
C GLU A 700 -14.56 -34.36 13.70
N VAL A 701 -14.92 -34.10 12.45
CA VAL A 701 -16.30 -34.09 11.96
C VAL A 701 -16.61 -35.47 11.39
N ARG A 702 -17.42 -36.24 12.11
CA ARG A 702 -17.92 -37.56 11.69
C ARG A 702 -19.34 -37.45 11.18
N THR A 703 -19.70 -38.21 10.15
CA THR A 703 -21.07 -38.18 9.62
C THR A 703 -21.45 -39.46 8.91
N SER A 704 -22.76 -39.72 8.81
CA SER A 704 -23.33 -40.70 7.87
C SER A 704 -23.65 -40.13 6.48
N GLY A 705 -23.56 -38.80 6.29
CA GLY A 705 -23.72 -38.16 4.98
C GLY A 705 -22.45 -38.20 4.14
N VAL A 706 -22.53 -37.64 2.92
CA VAL A 706 -21.36 -37.46 2.04
C VAL A 706 -20.64 -36.18 2.45
N LEU A 707 -19.40 -36.30 2.93
CA LEU A 707 -18.59 -35.19 3.43
C LEU A 707 -17.52 -34.78 2.41
N VAL A 708 -17.38 -33.47 2.21
CA VAL A 708 -16.24 -32.85 1.53
C VAL A 708 -15.68 -31.74 2.41
N ALA A 709 -14.36 -31.54 2.40
CA ALA A 709 -13.69 -30.50 3.16
C ALA A 709 -12.83 -29.63 2.25
N TYR A 710 -12.83 -28.33 2.50
CA TYR A 710 -12.10 -27.30 1.75
C TYR A 710 -11.31 -26.43 2.74
N PRO A 711 -10.13 -26.86 3.20
CA PRO A 711 -9.30 -26.04 4.07
C PRO A 711 -8.56 -24.95 3.29
N PHE A 712 -8.35 -23.78 3.89
CA PHE A 712 -7.58 -22.71 3.27
C PHE A 712 -6.16 -23.14 2.85
N THR A 713 -5.58 -24.11 3.58
CA THR A 713 -4.23 -24.65 3.37
C THR A 713 -4.04 -25.37 2.03
N GLU A 714 -5.12 -25.80 1.36
CA GLU A 714 -5.03 -26.39 0.01
C GLU A 714 -4.38 -25.45 -1.01
N SER A 715 -4.39 -24.14 -0.73
CA SER A 715 -3.79 -23.15 -1.61
C SER A 715 -2.26 -23.06 -1.54
N HIS A 716 -1.60 -23.61 -0.51
CA HIS A 716 -0.16 -23.38 -0.26
C HIS A 716 0.71 -23.62 -1.50
N LEU A 717 0.47 -24.73 -2.21
CA LEU A 717 1.27 -25.09 -3.38
C LEU A 717 1.12 -24.07 -4.51
N SER A 718 -0.07 -23.50 -4.69
CA SER A 718 -0.39 -22.54 -5.75
C SER A 718 0.16 -21.14 -5.47
N LEU A 719 0.45 -20.81 -4.21
CA LEU A 719 0.92 -19.47 -3.78
C LEU A 719 2.43 -19.26 -3.96
N SER A 720 3.17 -20.33 -4.26
CA SER A 720 4.59 -20.27 -4.60
C SER A 720 4.87 -19.68 -6.00
N ARG A 721 3.81 -19.42 -6.78
CA ARG A 721 3.87 -18.90 -8.15
C ARG A 721 3.19 -17.55 -8.23
N VAL A 722 3.42 -16.87 -9.34
CA VAL A 722 2.65 -15.68 -9.72
C VAL A 722 1.18 -16.05 -9.92
N GLU A 723 0.26 -15.10 -9.70
CA GLU A 723 -1.18 -15.36 -9.93
C GLU A 723 -1.44 -15.73 -11.40
N ASP A 724 -2.26 -16.76 -11.59
CA ASP A 724 -2.71 -17.24 -12.89
C ASP A 724 -4.23 -17.42 -12.84
N PRO A 725 -5.02 -16.56 -13.52
CA PRO A 725 -6.47 -16.60 -13.45
C PRO A 725 -7.06 -17.85 -14.13
N ASN A 726 -6.27 -18.58 -14.92
CA ASN A 726 -6.69 -19.83 -15.55
C ASN A 726 -6.34 -21.06 -14.69
N PHE A 727 -5.63 -20.88 -13.58
CA PHE A 727 -5.32 -21.97 -12.67
C PHE A 727 -6.59 -22.40 -11.92
N PRO A 728 -6.92 -23.70 -11.87
CA PRO A 728 -8.10 -24.18 -11.17
C PRO A 728 -7.84 -24.19 -9.66
N TYR A 729 -7.90 -23.02 -9.03
CA TYR A 729 -7.70 -22.89 -7.59
C TYR A 729 -8.76 -23.69 -6.81
N PRO A 730 -8.38 -24.38 -5.73
CA PRO A 730 -9.30 -25.14 -4.90
C PRO A 730 -10.31 -24.21 -4.19
N PRO A 731 -11.51 -24.67 -3.79
CA PRO A 731 -12.49 -23.84 -3.10
C PRO A 731 -11.96 -23.16 -1.83
N GLY A 732 -11.08 -23.83 -1.08
CA GLY A 732 -10.39 -23.26 0.07
C GLY A 732 -9.59 -21.98 -0.21
N HIS A 733 -9.23 -21.73 -1.48
CA HIS A 733 -8.53 -20.53 -1.93
C HIS A 733 -9.32 -19.24 -1.74
N TYR A 734 -10.64 -19.35 -1.68
CA TYR A 734 -11.55 -18.21 -1.58
C TYR A 734 -12.11 -18.02 -0.17
N LEU A 735 -11.73 -18.89 0.78
CA LEU A 735 -12.19 -18.78 2.16
C LEU A 735 -11.37 -17.75 2.95
N PRO A 736 -12.00 -17.02 3.89
CA PRO A 736 -11.28 -16.20 4.85
C PRO A 736 -10.27 -17.00 5.67
N PHE A 737 -9.14 -16.42 5.99
CA PHE A 737 -8.19 -17.02 6.91
C PHE A 737 -8.73 -17.02 8.36
N PRO A 738 -8.62 -18.13 9.14
CA PRO A 738 -8.10 -19.45 8.81
C PRO A 738 -9.21 -20.51 8.63
N ILE A 739 -10.32 -20.16 7.95
CA ILE A 739 -11.48 -21.04 7.84
C ILE A 739 -11.15 -22.29 7.03
N ALA A 740 -11.60 -23.43 7.53
CA ALA A 740 -11.83 -24.62 6.72
C ALA A 740 -13.33 -24.89 6.62
N LEU A 741 -13.84 -25.03 5.40
CA LEU A 741 -15.25 -25.29 5.16
C LEU A 741 -15.48 -26.79 5.03
N VAL A 742 -16.40 -27.34 5.81
CA VAL A 742 -16.90 -28.70 5.61
C VAL A 742 -18.31 -28.61 5.02
N GLU A 743 -18.54 -29.36 3.95
CA GLU A 743 -19.85 -29.53 3.33
C GLU A 743 -20.33 -30.96 3.50
N ILE A 744 -21.60 -31.12 3.86
CA ILE A 744 -22.23 -32.44 4.00
C ILE A 744 -23.50 -32.48 3.17
N GLN A 745 -23.66 -33.55 2.39
CA GLN A 745 -24.85 -33.82 1.58
C GLN A 745 -25.53 -35.11 2.04
N SER A 746 -26.85 -35.09 2.14
CA SER A 746 -27.68 -36.27 2.44
C SER A 746 -28.98 -36.25 1.64
N GLN A 747 -29.55 -37.43 1.39
CA GLN A 747 -30.86 -37.59 0.72
C GLN A 747 -32.03 -37.72 1.72
N GLY A 748 -31.75 -37.64 3.01
CA GLY A 748 -32.71 -37.76 4.10
C GLY A 748 -31.97 -37.77 5.44
N ASP A 749 -32.44 -38.54 6.40
CA ASP A 749 -31.86 -38.64 7.74
C ASP A 749 -30.34 -38.90 7.73
N PHE A 750 -29.61 -38.15 8.56
CA PHE A 750 -28.20 -38.34 8.79
C PHE A 750 -27.80 -37.79 10.16
N TYR A 751 -26.57 -38.06 10.59
CA TYR A 751 -26.00 -37.41 11.76
C TYR A 751 -24.69 -36.73 11.43
N VAL A 752 -24.34 -35.72 12.23
CA VAL A 752 -23.02 -35.11 12.29
C VAL A 752 -22.55 -35.12 13.73
N GLU A 753 -21.33 -35.56 13.98
CA GLU A 753 -20.72 -35.58 15.32
C GLU A 753 -19.38 -34.84 15.28
N PHE A 754 -19.24 -33.84 16.14
CA PHE A 754 -18.01 -33.12 16.42
C PHE A 754 -17.34 -33.78 17.61
N VAL A 755 -16.18 -34.40 17.37
CA VAL A 755 -15.33 -34.93 18.42
C VAL A 755 -14.14 -34.01 18.59
N VAL A 756 -14.06 -33.36 19.75
CA VAL A 756 -13.03 -32.40 20.10
C VAL A 756 -12.03 -33.07 21.03
N SER A 757 -10.77 -33.01 20.64
CA SER A 757 -9.62 -33.41 21.46
C SER A 757 -8.61 -32.26 21.49
N VAL A 758 -7.88 -32.11 22.58
CA VAL A 758 -6.75 -31.20 22.66
C VAL A 758 -5.50 -32.08 22.78
N ASP A 759 -4.57 -31.91 21.86
CA ASP A 759 -3.32 -32.69 21.87
C ASP A 759 -2.53 -32.32 23.14
N GLN A 760 -2.12 -33.34 23.91
CA GLN A 760 -1.34 -33.17 25.16
C GLN A 760 0.16 -33.09 24.89
#